data_AF-A0A2J6I0X8-F1
#
_entry.id   AF-A0A2J6I0X8-F1
#
_cell.length_a   1.000
_cell.length_b   1.000
_cell.length_c   1.000
_cell.angle_alpha   90.00
_cell.angle_beta   90.00
_cell.angle_gamma   90.00
#
_symmetry.space_group_name_H-M   'P 1'
#
loop_
_entity.id
_entity.type
_entity.pdbx_description
1 polymer ?
#
loop_
_entity_poly.entity_id
_entity_poly.type
_entity_poly.pdbx_seq_one_letter_code
_entity_poly.pdbx_strand_id
1 'polypeptide(L)'
;MIRKSIKIAVQRLQMYKVYSVINIGGLAIAMAVSLAILSFAQYHFRFEKHIDNLANSYRIITRYGEGTFNTNTFAAFDDVLGNCPEIASYTTCYNNHNIEEAFINNEKVLLNEIIFIDKSFLDYFSVDVISGDANSINDPNTMMITPSLAGKLFPDTDPLGQTLQLRSFTRNQDSLITYTVTGIVKPMPESSHLKYEALLSVKGHFSPTVETLKSRKLFGALVYLKLFENADVLDLQTSLQTILEPVLGSVHGPPLDAINHKIQPVSEIHFTPGLSNEQSPVIRRSSLNIMLLTGFMIFIIAIMNFVIMHIAHSTSYAKAKLIMRCLGGKKRNLFAQTLLEISISAGIAFFIAVIMLTLLSSVLGNYFFNNWIIPFHSIEFWFITLCMFIIVVFVVSILSSLNLFKTSTVIAENSQPRGIKAAVPLVIFQFIMVVSLSGFAMQVNRQMNYIDNKDQGFSNKNIITIRISQVNDKINTLRQELIGAAGIESVATGNHLPGGKFQDMTFTSGDDSFPFVFGFADKYLINTLDIKPIKYFSDQKEDATDGWIINETFYKKLRTKYSDEKIASGDFSDLNDSSDENSLTDFVILGVVEDFHYASLHSEIESFAYFIRGSEARNNRYVVIRYNQHQLPGVLNAINTKMESIYPGHTVKYAFLNDQIESRYASEKLLLNLINIFSILAIFVACLGLMGLSIFISEKRSKEIGIRKVNGAKVSEILILLVRDILKWVFIAIFIATPLSWYFSRRWLEGFAYRTENTWWIYVLAGLLALAVALITVSWQTFKSARKNPVESLRFE
;
A
#
# COMPACT_ATOMS: atom_id res chain seq x y z
N MET A 1 -37.47 -24.22 29.20
CA MET A 1 -36.51 -25.01 28.37
C MET A 1 -35.18 -24.29 28.13
N ILE A 2 -35.17 -23.02 27.69
CA ILE A 2 -33.95 -22.26 27.37
C ILE A 2 -32.96 -22.18 28.56
N ARG A 3 -33.43 -21.83 29.77
CA ARG A 3 -32.60 -21.79 31.00
C ARG A 3 -31.89 -23.13 31.30
N LYS A 4 -32.56 -24.26 31.04
CA LYS A 4 -31.97 -25.61 31.20
C LYS A 4 -30.91 -25.87 30.13
N SER A 5 -31.17 -25.51 28.87
CA SER A 5 -30.19 -25.65 27.78
C SER A 5 -28.94 -24.80 27.99
N ILE A 6 -29.09 -23.55 28.46
CA ILE A 6 -27.96 -22.67 28.82
C ILE A 6 -27.15 -23.30 29.96
N LYS A 7 -27.81 -23.78 31.02
CA LYS A 7 -27.12 -24.44 32.14
C LYS A 7 -26.32 -25.67 31.68
N ILE A 8 -26.89 -26.47 30.78
CA ILE A 8 -26.20 -27.64 30.20
C ILE A 8 -24.99 -27.21 29.37
N ALA A 9 -25.12 -26.17 28.54
CA ALA A 9 -24.02 -25.65 27.73
C ALA A 9 -22.85 -25.16 28.60
N VAL A 10 -23.14 -24.38 29.64
CA VAL A 10 -22.12 -23.85 30.57
C VAL A 10 -21.44 -24.98 31.35
N GLN A 11 -22.21 -25.94 31.86
CA GLN A 11 -21.64 -27.11 32.56
C GLN A 11 -20.70 -27.92 31.65
N ARG A 12 -21.03 -28.04 30.36
CA ARG A 12 -20.16 -28.72 29.39
C ARG A 12 -18.86 -27.95 29.14
N LEU A 13 -18.92 -26.63 28.99
CA LEU A 13 -17.72 -25.80 28.87
C LEU A 13 -16.79 -25.96 30.08
N GLN A 14 -17.37 -26.06 31.28
CA GLN A 14 -16.62 -26.28 32.51
C GLN A 14 -16.09 -27.71 32.65
N MET A 15 -16.77 -28.71 32.10
CA MET A 15 -16.32 -30.10 32.12
C MET A 15 -15.13 -30.33 31.17
N TYR A 16 -15.11 -29.68 30.00
CA TYR A 16 -14.05 -29.82 28.99
C TYR A 16 -13.24 -28.54 28.80
N LYS A 17 -12.73 -27.99 29.91
CA LYS A 17 -12.02 -26.69 29.92
C LYS A 17 -10.93 -26.59 28.87
N VAL A 18 -10.11 -27.64 28.70
CA VAL A 18 -9.00 -27.64 27.74
C VAL A 18 -9.53 -27.48 26.31
N TYR A 19 -10.53 -28.27 25.91
CA TYR A 19 -11.14 -28.16 24.58
C TYR A 19 -11.82 -26.81 24.38
N SER A 20 -12.56 -26.33 25.38
CA SER A 20 -13.22 -25.03 25.32
C SER A 20 -12.22 -23.89 25.19
N VAL A 21 -11.10 -23.90 25.94
CA VAL A 21 -10.06 -22.87 25.85
C VAL A 21 -9.38 -22.88 24.49
N ILE A 22 -8.99 -24.06 23.98
CA ILE A 22 -8.35 -24.18 22.65
C ILE A 22 -9.28 -23.66 21.55
N ASN A 23 -10.56 -24.05 21.60
CA ASN A 23 -11.52 -23.72 20.56
C ASN A 23 -11.96 -22.25 20.60
N ILE A 24 -12.30 -21.74 21.79
CA ILE A 24 -12.69 -20.34 21.99
C ILE A 24 -11.49 -19.44 21.72
N GLY A 25 -10.29 -19.77 22.20
CA GLY A 25 -9.08 -18.99 21.97
C GLY A 25 -8.67 -18.95 20.50
N GLY A 26 -8.65 -20.10 19.83
CA GLY A 26 -8.34 -20.18 18.40
C GLY A 26 -9.33 -19.39 17.54
N LEU A 27 -10.62 -19.49 17.84
CA LEU A 27 -11.66 -18.71 17.15
C LEU A 27 -11.56 -17.21 17.46
N ALA A 28 -11.28 -16.83 18.71
CA ALA A 28 -11.15 -15.43 19.11
C ALA A 28 -9.97 -14.73 18.42
N ILE A 29 -8.80 -15.38 18.38
CA ILE A 29 -7.60 -14.86 17.70
C ILE A 29 -7.87 -14.67 16.20
N ALA A 30 -8.42 -15.70 15.55
CA ALA A 30 -8.72 -15.62 14.13
C ALA A 30 -9.77 -14.56 13.80
N MET A 31 -10.84 -14.46 14.61
CA MET A 31 -11.86 -13.41 14.45
C MET A 31 -11.27 -12.02 14.65
N ALA A 32 -10.43 -11.80 15.67
CA ALA A 32 -9.80 -10.51 15.92
C ALA A 32 -8.95 -10.07 14.71
N VAL A 33 -8.14 -10.98 14.17
CA VAL A 33 -7.30 -10.73 12.99
C VAL A 33 -8.14 -10.46 11.74
N SER A 34 -9.12 -11.30 11.45
CA SER A 34 -9.97 -11.14 10.27
C SER A 34 -10.81 -9.85 10.34
N LEU A 35 -11.27 -9.46 11.52
CA LEU A 35 -11.97 -8.19 11.73
C LEU A 35 -11.03 -7.00 11.53
N ALA A 36 -9.80 -7.05 12.06
CA ALA A 36 -8.80 -6.00 11.83
C ALA A 36 -8.56 -5.78 10.33
N ILE A 37 -8.36 -6.87 9.57
CA ILE A 37 -8.17 -6.84 8.12
C ILE A 37 -9.39 -6.27 7.39
N LEU A 38 -10.59 -6.73 7.74
CA LEU A 38 -11.83 -6.27 7.09
C LEU A 38 -12.07 -4.79 7.35
N SER A 39 -11.88 -4.34 8.59
CA SER A 39 -12.04 -2.94 8.96
C SER A 39 -11.00 -2.04 8.29
N PHE A 40 -9.74 -2.51 8.16
CA PHE A 40 -8.72 -1.78 7.41
C PHE A 40 -9.04 -1.74 5.91
N ALA A 41 -9.47 -2.85 5.32
CA ALA A 41 -9.90 -2.87 3.92
C ALA A 41 -11.11 -1.95 3.70
N GLN A 42 -12.07 -1.92 4.61
CA GLN A 42 -13.24 -1.04 4.57
C GLN A 42 -12.83 0.44 4.60
N TYR A 43 -11.81 0.81 5.38
CA TYR A 43 -11.25 2.16 5.36
C TYR A 43 -10.75 2.53 3.96
N HIS A 44 -9.97 1.65 3.31
CA HIS A 44 -9.50 1.88 1.95
C HIS A 44 -10.63 1.89 0.90
N PHE A 45 -11.66 1.03 1.02
CA PHE A 45 -12.83 1.05 0.12
C PHE A 45 -13.80 2.20 0.37
N ARG A 46 -13.62 2.99 1.45
CA ARG A 46 -14.43 4.17 1.75
C ARG A 46 -13.86 5.45 1.13
N PHE A 47 -12.68 5.38 0.51
CA PHE A 47 -12.10 6.53 -0.17
C PHE A 47 -13.09 7.17 -1.16
N GLU A 48 -13.12 8.50 -1.16
CA GLU A 48 -13.95 9.34 -2.05
C GLU A 48 -15.48 9.22 -1.88
N LYS A 49 -16.00 8.38 -0.98
CA LYS A 49 -17.47 8.23 -0.79
C LYS A 49 -18.18 9.46 -0.23
N HIS A 50 -17.44 10.52 0.09
CA HIS A 50 -17.99 11.82 0.50
C HIS A 50 -18.40 12.69 -0.70
N ILE A 51 -17.92 12.37 -1.90
CA ILE A 51 -18.21 13.13 -3.12
C ILE A 51 -19.58 12.73 -3.68
N ASP A 52 -20.42 13.73 -3.95
CA ASP A 52 -21.74 13.51 -4.51
C ASP A 52 -21.66 13.03 -5.96
N ASN A 53 -22.44 12.01 -6.31
CA ASN A 53 -22.43 11.36 -7.63
C ASN A 53 -21.02 10.86 -8.04
N LEU A 54 -20.33 10.20 -7.10
CA LEU A 54 -19.00 9.62 -7.30
C LEU A 54 -18.91 8.71 -8.54
N ALA A 55 -19.99 8.02 -8.91
CA ALA A 55 -20.02 7.12 -10.07
C ALA A 55 -19.72 7.85 -11.40
N ASN A 56 -20.11 9.13 -11.50
CA ASN A 56 -19.92 9.95 -12.68
C ASN A 56 -18.82 11.01 -12.49
N SER A 57 -18.00 10.86 -11.45
CA SER A 57 -16.93 11.79 -11.10
C SER A 57 -15.59 11.24 -11.60
N TYR A 58 -14.89 12.02 -12.41
CA TYR A 58 -13.65 11.64 -13.08
C TYR A 58 -12.57 12.72 -12.93
N ARG A 59 -11.31 12.34 -13.15
CA ARG A 59 -10.20 13.27 -13.36
C ARG A 59 -9.51 13.00 -14.68
N ILE A 60 -8.88 14.03 -15.24
CA ILE A 60 -8.05 13.89 -16.44
C ILE A 60 -6.61 13.62 -16.01
N ILE A 61 -6.03 12.53 -16.51
CA ILE A 61 -4.61 12.23 -16.38
C ILE A 61 -3.98 12.27 -17.77
N THR A 62 -2.73 12.72 -17.85
CA THR A 62 -2.04 12.92 -19.12
C THR A 62 -0.69 12.25 -19.08
N ARG A 63 -0.38 11.47 -20.11
CA ARG A 63 0.92 10.86 -20.34
C ARG A 63 1.55 11.48 -21.57
N TYR A 64 2.88 11.60 -21.54
CA TYR A 64 3.67 11.93 -22.70
C TYR A 64 4.50 10.70 -23.14
N GLY A 65 4.46 10.37 -24.43
CA GLY A 65 5.04 9.16 -25.02
C GLY A 65 4.56 7.85 -24.37
N GLU A 66 5.52 6.95 -24.18
CA GLU A 66 5.35 5.68 -23.47
C GLU A 66 5.52 5.79 -21.95
N GLY A 67 5.78 6.99 -21.42
CA GLY A 67 6.10 7.23 -20.01
C GLY A 67 4.95 6.98 -19.04
N THR A 68 5.06 7.49 -17.81
CA THR A 68 4.00 7.33 -16.81
C THR A 68 2.91 8.38 -16.98
N PHE A 69 1.65 8.01 -16.73
CA PHE A 69 0.58 9.01 -16.64
C PHE A 69 0.82 9.95 -15.45
N ASN A 70 0.62 11.24 -15.68
CA ASN A 70 0.72 12.32 -14.71
C ASN A 70 -0.67 12.73 -14.23
N THR A 71 -0.84 12.94 -12.93
CA THR A 71 -2.09 13.45 -12.35
C THR A 71 -2.33 14.91 -12.70
N ASN A 72 -1.25 15.70 -12.80
CA ASN A 72 -1.34 17.04 -13.35
C ASN A 72 -1.51 16.90 -14.87
N THR A 73 -2.37 17.74 -15.42
CA THR A 73 -2.58 17.89 -16.85
C THR A 73 -2.25 19.32 -17.28
N PHE A 74 -2.45 19.61 -18.57
CA PHE A 74 -2.26 20.94 -19.14
C PHE A 74 -3.29 21.93 -18.59
N ALA A 75 -2.86 23.13 -18.21
CA ALA A 75 -3.79 24.17 -17.76
C ALA A 75 -4.76 24.64 -18.86
N ALA A 76 -4.43 24.36 -20.13
CA ALA A 76 -5.24 24.71 -21.30
C ALA A 76 -6.58 23.94 -21.41
N PHE A 77 -6.76 22.86 -20.63
CA PHE A 77 -8.03 22.11 -20.61
C PHE A 77 -9.23 22.98 -20.23
N ASP A 78 -9.02 23.92 -19.32
CA ASP A 78 -10.03 24.84 -18.81
C ASP A 78 -10.75 25.62 -19.93
N ASP A 79 -10.03 25.94 -21.02
CA ASP A 79 -10.56 26.72 -22.13
C ASP A 79 -11.38 25.88 -23.13
N VAL A 80 -11.27 24.54 -23.04
CA VAL A 80 -11.89 23.58 -23.97
C VAL A 80 -13.10 22.89 -23.35
N LEU A 81 -13.03 22.54 -22.06
CA LEU A 81 -14.01 21.68 -21.40
C LEU A 81 -15.43 22.26 -21.36
N GLY A 82 -15.57 23.59 -21.38
CA GLY A 82 -16.88 24.24 -21.45
C GLY A 82 -17.66 23.96 -22.74
N ASN A 83 -17.01 23.48 -23.80
CA ASN A 83 -17.62 23.21 -25.10
C ASN A 83 -18.03 21.73 -25.28
N CYS A 84 -17.73 20.86 -24.31
CA CYS A 84 -18.03 19.44 -24.40
C CYS A 84 -19.45 19.13 -23.86
N PRO A 85 -20.37 18.59 -24.68
CA PRO A 85 -21.75 18.34 -24.27
C PRO A 85 -21.91 17.23 -23.21
N GLU A 86 -20.92 16.35 -23.06
CA GLU A 86 -20.93 15.23 -22.10
C GLU A 86 -20.66 15.66 -20.65
N ILE A 87 -20.10 16.85 -20.45
CA ILE A 87 -19.63 17.36 -19.16
C ILE A 87 -20.75 18.18 -18.49
N ALA A 88 -21.20 17.73 -17.32
CA ALA A 88 -22.19 18.44 -16.52
C ALA A 88 -21.58 19.59 -15.70
N SER A 89 -20.39 19.35 -15.13
CA SER A 89 -19.59 20.36 -14.44
C SER A 89 -18.12 19.95 -14.41
N TYR A 90 -17.22 20.90 -14.25
CA TYR A 90 -15.80 20.64 -14.05
C TYR A 90 -15.20 21.62 -13.05
N THR A 91 -14.06 21.27 -12.48
CA THR A 91 -13.25 22.17 -11.65
C THR A 91 -11.78 21.98 -11.95
N THR A 92 -11.03 23.08 -11.88
CA THR A 92 -9.58 23.13 -12.07
C THR A 92 -8.94 23.65 -10.79
N CYS A 93 -8.01 22.89 -10.21
CA CYS A 93 -7.24 23.35 -9.05
C CYS A 93 -5.72 23.23 -9.29
N TYR A 94 -4.95 24.04 -8.56
CA TYR A 94 -3.51 24.10 -8.70
C TYR A 94 -2.85 23.87 -7.33
N ASN A 95 -2.05 22.81 -7.24
CA ASN A 95 -1.36 22.45 -6.00
C ASN A 95 0.11 22.86 -6.06
N ASN A 96 0.68 23.08 -4.86
CA ASN A 96 2.13 23.02 -4.64
C ASN A 96 2.95 24.09 -5.39
N HIS A 97 2.51 25.35 -5.31
CA HIS A 97 3.28 26.51 -5.78
C HIS A 97 4.25 27.07 -4.72
N ASN A 98 4.97 26.17 -4.02
CA ASN A 98 6.03 26.48 -3.04
C ASN A 98 5.64 27.38 -1.85
N ILE A 99 4.35 27.58 -1.56
CA ILE A 99 3.94 28.30 -0.35
C ILE A 99 3.99 27.32 0.82
N GLU A 100 4.95 27.49 1.72
CA GLU A 100 5.12 26.68 2.92
C GLU A 100 5.13 27.55 4.21
N GLU A 101 5.13 28.88 4.07
CA GLU A 101 5.37 29.83 5.16
C GLU A 101 4.32 30.94 5.14
N ALA A 102 3.63 31.09 6.27
CA ALA A 102 2.79 32.24 6.59
C ALA A 102 3.45 33.09 7.68
N PHE A 103 3.24 34.39 7.60
CA PHE A 103 3.74 35.37 8.56
C PHE A 103 2.58 36.17 9.13
N ILE A 104 2.48 36.17 10.46
CA ILE A 104 1.51 36.97 11.23
C ILE A 104 2.32 37.74 12.26
N ASN A 105 2.24 39.08 12.27
CA ASN A 105 3.01 39.93 13.21
C ASN A 105 4.52 39.60 13.27
N ASN A 106 5.13 39.24 12.12
CA ASN A 106 6.51 38.73 11.98
C ASN A 106 6.80 37.35 12.62
N GLU A 107 5.80 36.67 13.20
CA GLU A 107 5.93 35.27 13.59
C GLU A 107 5.65 34.35 12.40
N LYS A 108 6.51 33.34 12.26
CA LYS A 108 6.47 32.37 11.17
C LYS A 108 5.62 31.16 11.56
N VAL A 109 4.64 30.84 10.74
CA VAL A 109 3.82 29.62 10.85
C VAL A 109 3.98 28.79 9.59
N LEU A 110 4.21 27.49 9.76
CA LEU A 110 4.29 26.55 8.65
C LEU A 110 2.90 26.17 8.18
N LEU A 111 2.70 26.24 6.86
CA LEU A 111 1.48 25.79 6.20
C LEU A 111 1.75 24.51 5.44
N ASN A 112 0.83 23.56 5.52
CA ASN A 112 0.85 22.36 4.69
C ASN A 112 -0.39 22.31 3.81
N GLU A 113 -0.31 21.54 2.72
CA GLU A 113 -1.48 21.18 1.90
C GLU A 113 -2.30 22.41 1.44
N ILE A 114 -1.63 23.31 0.70
CA ILE A 114 -2.26 24.50 0.12
C ILE A 114 -2.72 24.20 -1.31
N ILE A 115 -3.97 24.56 -1.61
CA ILE A 115 -4.58 24.39 -2.92
C ILE A 115 -5.13 25.73 -3.40
N PHE A 116 -4.81 26.10 -4.64
CA PHE A 116 -5.46 27.22 -5.31
C PHE A 116 -6.69 26.73 -6.05
N ILE A 117 -7.83 27.35 -5.75
CA ILE A 117 -9.14 26.95 -6.25
C ILE A 117 -9.97 28.16 -6.71
N ASP A 118 -11.06 27.86 -7.39
CA ASP A 118 -12.21 28.74 -7.56
C ASP A 118 -13.43 28.15 -6.84
N LYS A 119 -14.59 28.80 -6.96
CA LYS A 119 -15.84 28.31 -6.37
C LYS A 119 -16.26 26.92 -6.89
N SER A 120 -15.97 26.58 -8.16
CA SER A 120 -16.39 25.30 -8.75
C SER A 120 -15.83 24.10 -7.99
N PHE A 121 -14.69 24.27 -7.33
CA PHE A 121 -14.08 23.26 -6.47
C PHE A 121 -14.95 22.92 -5.25
N LEU A 122 -15.51 23.94 -4.59
CA LEU A 122 -16.36 23.76 -3.42
C LEU A 122 -17.63 22.99 -3.80
N ASP A 123 -18.22 23.31 -4.95
CA ASP A 123 -19.43 22.67 -5.48
C ASP A 123 -19.16 21.23 -5.96
N TYR A 124 -18.01 20.98 -6.60
CA TYR A 124 -17.64 19.65 -7.10
C TYR A 124 -17.40 18.64 -5.97
N PHE A 125 -16.62 19.05 -4.97
CA PHE A 125 -16.24 18.20 -3.83
C PHE A 125 -17.23 18.26 -2.66
N SER A 126 -18.34 18.99 -2.81
CA SER A 126 -19.35 19.20 -1.77
C SER A 126 -18.74 19.67 -0.44
N VAL A 127 -17.86 20.67 -0.51
CA VAL A 127 -17.13 21.19 0.67
C VAL A 127 -18.04 22.11 1.49
N ASP A 128 -18.32 21.70 2.73
CA ASP A 128 -19.09 22.49 3.68
C ASP A 128 -18.30 23.73 4.15
N VAL A 129 -18.80 24.94 3.88
CA VAL A 129 -18.32 26.19 4.48
C VAL A 129 -18.99 26.37 5.85
N ILE A 130 -18.20 26.32 6.92
CA ILE A 130 -18.68 26.42 8.31
C ILE A 130 -19.07 27.86 8.65
N SER A 131 -18.26 28.83 8.19
CA SER A 131 -18.47 30.25 8.44
C SER A 131 -17.87 31.08 7.29
N GLY A 132 -18.47 32.24 7.00
CA GLY A 132 -18.13 33.08 5.84
C GLY A 132 -18.96 32.79 4.59
N ASP A 133 -18.70 33.52 3.51
CA ASP A 133 -19.38 33.36 2.22
C ASP A 133 -18.54 32.51 1.27
N ALA A 134 -19.13 31.42 0.74
CA ALA A 134 -18.49 30.56 -0.25
C ALA A 134 -18.08 31.32 -1.52
N ASN A 135 -18.79 32.38 -1.90
CA ASN A 135 -18.47 33.15 -3.11
C ASN A 135 -17.20 34.00 -2.96
N SER A 136 -16.77 34.31 -1.73
CA SER A 136 -15.60 35.15 -1.46
C SER A 136 -14.28 34.56 -1.97
N ILE A 137 -14.22 33.26 -2.22
CA ILE A 137 -13.03 32.61 -2.81
C ILE A 137 -12.78 33.05 -4.26
N ASN A 138 -13.79 33.63 -4.93
CA ASN A 138 -13.65 34.18 -6.27
C ASN A 138 -13.09 35.60 -6.30
N ASP A 139 -12.88 36.23 -5.14
CA ASP A 139 -12.25 37.55 -5.01
C ASP A 139 -10.71 37.41 -4.96
N PRO A 140 -9.96 38.41 -5.43
CA PRO A 140 -8.51 38.32 -5.51
C PRO A 140 -7.84 38.27 -4.12
N ASN A 141 -6.82 37.42 -3.97
CA ASN A 141 -6.01 37.26 -2.75
C ASN A 141 -6.83 36.92 -1.49
N THR A 142 -7.93 36.19 -1.63
CA THR A 142 -8.69 35.64 -0.50
C THR A 142 -8.29 34.21 -0.21
N MET A 143 -8.55 33.76 1.02
CA MET A 143 -8.33 32.38 1.45
C MET A 143 -9.39 31.89 2.42
N MET A 144 -9.64 30.59 2.39
CA MET A 144 -10.44 29.86 3.36
C MET A 144 -9.56 28.85 4.08
N ILE A 145 -9.74 28.72 5.40
CA ILE A 145 -8.89 27.88 6.24
C ILE A 145 -9.70 26.86 7.03
N THR A 146 -9.06 25.76 7.41
CA THR A 146 -9.66 24.77 8.30
C THR A 146 -9.70 25.25 9.75
N PRO A 147 -10.61 24.73 10.61
CA PRO A 147 -10.67 25.10 12.03
C PRO A 147 -9.35 24.85 12.79
N SER A 148 -8.62 23.79 12.43
CA SER A 148 -7.32 23.47 13.02
C SER A 148 -6.27 24.52 12.68
N LEU A 149 -6.25 24.99 11.43
CA LEU A 149 -5.35 26.05 11.00
C LEU A 149 -5.75 27.41 11.59
N ALA A 150 -7.06 27.71 11.65
CA ALA A 150 -7.58 28.90 12.30
C ALA A 150 -7.14 28.99 13.77
N GLY A 151 -7.26 27.91 14.54
CA GLY A 151 -6.79 27.89 15.93
C GLY A 151 -5.27 28.00 16.10
N LYS A 152 -4.48 27.59 15.09
CA LYS A 152 -3.02 27.78 15.08
C LYS A 152 -2.62 29.22 14.76
N LEU A 153 -3.31 29.85 13.81
CA LEU A 153 -3.00 31.20 13.32
C LEU A 153 -3.61 32.30 14.19
N PHE A 154 -4.81 32.07 14.73
CA PHE A 154 -5.62 33.04 15.46
C PHE A 154 -6.24 32.41 16.73
N PRO A 155 -5.44 32.09 17.76
CA PRO A 155 -5.94 31.37 18.95
C PRO A 155 -7.04 32.11 19.73
N ASP A 156 -6.93 33.45 19.80
CA ASP A 156 -7.76 34.31 20.67
C ASP A 156 -8.61 35.33 19.88
N THR A 157 -8.64 35.24 18.55
CA THR A 157 -9.32 36.22 17.69
C THR A 157 -10.19 35.53 16.64
N ASP A 158 -11.30 36.16 16.25
CA ASP A 158 -12.09 35.69 15.11
C ASP A 158 -11.20 35.73 13.84
N PRO A 159 -10.97 34.59 13.17
CA PRO A 159 -10.13 34.53 11.98
C PRO A 159 -10.76 35.24 10.78
N LEU A 160 -12.07 35.50 10.75
CA LEU A 160 -12.73 36.12 9.61
C LEU A 160 -12.31 37.59 9.45
N GLY A 161 -11.94 37.96 8.22
CA GLY A 161 -11.48 39.30 7.86
C GLY A 161 -10.03 39.60 8.28
N GLN A 162 -9.37 38.68 8.99
CA GLN A 162 -7.96 38.82 9.33
C GLN A 162 -7.08 38.69 8.09
N THR A 163 -5.92 39.32 8.15
CA THR A 163 -4.93 39.26 7.07
C THR A 163 -3.67 38.56 7.54
N LEU A 164 -3.05 37.82 6.63
CA LEU A 164 -1.76 37.17 6.87
C LEU A 164 -0.90 37.30 5.63
N GLN A 165 0.43 37.31 5.82
CA GLN A 165 1.35 37.40 4.72
C GLN A 165 1.84 36.02 4.33
N LEU A 166 1.54 35.59 3.11
CA LEU A 166 2.08 34.37 2.53
C LEU A 166 3.33 34.73 1.75
N ARG A 167 4.41 33.99 2.02
CA ARG A 167 5.60 34.06 1.19
C ARG A 167 5.35 33.21 -0.06
N SER A 168 5.10 33.87 -1.19
CA SER A 168 4.92 33.18 -2.46
C SER A 168 6.18 33.26 -3.29
N PHE A 169 6.53 32.13 -3.88
CA PHE A 169 7.62 32.04 -4.83
C PHE A 169 7.04 31.90 -6.23
N THR A 170 6.59 33.02 -6.80
CA THR A 170 6.44 33.10 -8.26
C THR A 170 7.83 33.26 -8.85
N ARG A 171 8.04 32.67 -10.04
CA ARG A 171 9.32 32.31 -10.66
C ARG A 171 10.44 33.37 -10.66
N ASN A 172 10.18 34.63 -10.30
CA ASN A 172 11.13 35.74 -10.25
C ASN A 172 10.98 36.70 -9.04
N GLN A 173 10.10 36.46 -8.06
CA GLN A 173 9.89 37.37 -6.93
C GLN A 173 9.69 36.61 -5.61
N ASP A 174 10.52 36.94 -4.61
CA ASP A 174 10.33 36.55 -3.21
C ASP A 174 9.59 37.68 -2.52
N SER A 175 8.25 37.64 -2.57
CA SER A 175 7.40 38.68 -2.00
C SER A 175 6.46 38.11 -0.93
N LEU A 176 6.29 38.89 0.13
CA LEU A 176 5.27 38.68 1.12
C LEU A 176 3.96 39.27 0.58
N ILE A 177 2.99 38.41 0.32
CA ILE A 177 1.70 38.80 -0.25
C ILE A 177 0.67 38.69 0.85
N THR A 178 -0.13 39.74 1.01
CA THR A 178 -1.19 39.74 2.00
C THR A 178 -2.41 39.02 1.44
N TYR A 179 -2.86 38.00 2.16
CA TYR A 179 -4.12 37.28 1.92
C TYR A 179 -5.11 37.58 3.04
N THR A 180 -6.38 37.69 2.69
CA THR A 180 -7.48 37.91 3.65
C THR A 180 -8.25 36.60 3.87
N VAL A 181 -8.47 36.24 5.13
CA VAL A 181 -9.26 35.06 5.50
C VAL A 181 -10.75 35.40 5.38
N THR A 182 -11.46 34.77 4.44
CA THR A 182 -12.86 35.09 4.15
C THR A 182 -13.84 33.98 4.54
N GLY A 183 -13.34 32.80 4.91
CA GLY A 183 -14.17 31.70 5.36
C GLY A 183 -13.42 30.60 6.11
N ILE A 184 -14.19 29.84 6.90
CA ILE A 184 -13.74 28.62 7.55
C ILE A 184 -14.40 27.45 6.84
N VAL A 185 -13.60 26.52 6.31
CA VAL A 185 -14.07 25.34 5.57
C VAL A 185 -13.85 24.07 6.38
N LYS A 186 -14.77 23.12 6.28
CA LYS A 186 -14.63 21.82 6.93
C LYS A 186 -13.45 21.06 6.30
N PRO A 187 -12.57 20.44 7.09
CA PRO A 187 -11.46 19.66 6.53
C PRO A 187 -11.99 18.45 5.76
N MET A 188 -11.24 18.03 4.74
CA MET A 188 -11.52 16.79 4.02
C MET A 188 -11.47 15.58 4.95
N PRO A 189 -12.33 14.56 4.75
CA PRO A 189 -12.22 13.30 5.48
C PRO A 189 -10.86 12.66 5.29
N GLU A 190 -10.37 11.88 6.27
CA GLU A 190 -9.10 11.15 6.12
C GLU A 190 -9.09 10.19 4.93
N SER A 191 -10.26 9.69 4.52
CA SER A 191 -10.47 8.84 3.34
C SER A 191 -10.71 9.69 2.07
N SER A 192 -9.88 10.71 1.87
CA SER A 192 -9.85 11.53 0.66
C SER A 192 -8.43 11.59 0.12
N HIS A 193 -8.30 11.51 -1.19
CA HIS A 193 -7.04 11.63 -1.91
C HIS A 193 -6.51 13.07 -1.90
N LEU A 194 -7.40 14.05 -1.76
CA LEU A 194 -7.08 15.46 -1.62
C LEU A 194 -7.27 15.88 -0.16
N LYS A 195 -6.23 16.51 0.38
CA LYS A 195 -6.25 17.14 1.70
C LYS A 195 -5.84 18.60 1.56
N TYR A 196 -6.36 19.43 2.45
CA TYR A 196 -6.00 20.84 2.53
C TYR A 196 -6.04 21.35 3.97
N GLU A 197 -5.12 22.25 4.32
CA GLU A 197 -5.27 23.11 5.50
C GLU A 197 -5.81 24.50 5.11
N ALA A 198 -5.49 24.95 3.88
CA ALA A 198 -5.90 26.24 3.33
C ALA A 198 -6.24 26.16 1.83
N LEU A 199 -7.34 26.82 1.44
CA LEU A 199 -7.81 27.01 0.08
C LEU A 199 -7.63 28.48 -0.31
N LEU A 200 -6.89 28.76 -1.39
CA LEU A 200 -6.59 30.12 -1.83
C LEU A 200 -7.29 30.42 -3.15
N SER A 201 -7.66 31.68 -3.38
CA SER A 201 -8.18 32.09 -4.67
C SER A 201 -7.11 31.97 -5.77
N VAL A 202 -7.52 31.42 -6.93
CA VAL A 202 -6.74 31.52 -8.17
C VAL A 202 -6.62 32.96 -8.70
N LYS A 203 -7.48 33.87 -8.23
CA LYS A 203 -7.49 35.28 -8.65
C LYS A 203 -6.55 36.14 -7.80
N GLY A 204 -5.98 37.18 -8.39
CA GLY A 204 -5.04 38.09 -7.74
C GLY A 204 -3.60 37.74 -8.08
N HIS A 205 -2.75 37.56 -7.08
CA HIS A 205 -1.31 37.36 -7.28
C HIS A 205 -0.98 36.05 -8.03
N PHE A 206 -1.85 35.03 -7.94
CA PHE A 206 -1.63 33.77 -8.62
C PHE A 206 -2.03 33.79 -10.11
N SER A 207 -2.84 34.76 -10.54
CA SER A 207 -3.38 34.83 -11.92
C SER A 207 -2.31 34.83 -13.02
N PRO A 208 -1.20 35.59 -12.91
CA PRO A 208 -0.13 35.55 -13.92
C PRO A 208 0.53 34.17 -14.05
N THR A 209 0.56 33.38 -12.98
CA THR A 209 1.09 32.01 -13.02
C THR A 209 0.15 31.11 -13.81
N VAL A 210 -1.16 31.19 -13.56
CA VAL A 210 -2.18 30.46 -14.32
C VAL A 210 -2.13 30.83 -15.80
N GLU A 211 -2.05 32.13 -16.12
CA GLU A 211 -1.95 32.61 -17.50
C GLU A 211 -0.68 32.11 -18.19
N THR A 212 0.45 32.07 -17.48
CA THR A 212 1.70 31.49 -18.00
C THR A 212 1.57 30.00 -18.26
N LEU A 213 0.92 29.24 -17.36
CA LEU A 213 0.70 27.81 -17.54
C LEU A 213 -0.22 27.54 -18.74
N LYS A 214 -1.27 28.34 -18.93
CA LYS A 214 -2.20 28.25 -20.07
C LYS A 214 -1.50 28.61 -21.38
N SER A 215 -0.90 29.81 -21.46
CA SER A 215 -0.25 30.32 -22.68
C SER A 215 0.91 29.43 -23.16
N ARG A 216 1.73 28.92 -22.24
CA ARG A 216 2.84 28.00 -22.55
C ARG A 216 2.42 26.54 -22.61
N LYS A 217 1.14 26.22 -22.41
CA LYS A 217 0.58 24.86 -22.46
C LYS A 217 1.40 23.89 -21.60
N LEU A 218 1.62 24.28 -20.34
CA LEU A 218 2.42 23.52 -19.38
C LEU A 218 1.55 22.66 -18.48
N PHE A 219 2.14 21.57 -17.97
CA PHE A 219 1.58 20.80 -16.87
C PHE A 219 1.51 21.64 -15.61
N GLY A 220 0.40 21.53 -14.87
CA GLY A 220 0.27 22.22 -13.58
C GLY A 220 -1.14 22.25 -13.00
N ALA A 221 -2.15 21.83 -13.76
CA ALA A 221 -3.54 21.83 -13.35
C ALA A 221 -4.01 20.42 -12.98
N LEU A 222 -4.78 20.29 -11.91
CA LEU A 222 -5.58 19.12 -11.60
C LEU A 222 -7.01 19.41 -12.07
N VAL A 223 -7.50 18.60 -13.00
CA VAL A 223 -8.78 18.83 -13.65
C VAL A 223 -9.73 17.68 -13.34
N TYR A 224 -10.86 18.02 -12.71
CA TYR A 224 -11.91 17.09 -12.34
C TYR A 224 -13.19 17.38 -13.12
N LEU A 225 -13.84 16.32 -13.58
CA LEU A 225 -15.03 16.36 -14.44
C LEU A 225 -16.17 15.60 -13.76
N LYS A 226 -17.39 16.09 -13.95
CA LYS A 226 -18.63 15.42 -13.61
C LYS A 226 -19.39 15.20 -14.90
N LEU A 227 -19.67 13.95 -15.24
CA LEU A 227 -20.37 13.60 -16.48
C LEU A 227 -21.86 13.42 -16.24
N PHE A 228 -22.67 13.59 -17.30
CA PHE A 228 -24.07 13.18 -17.28
C PHE A 228 -24.18 11.64 -17.21
N GLU A 229 -25.28 11.12 -16.64
CA GLU A 229 -25.46 9.68 -16.36
C GLU A 229 -25.34 8.75 -17.57
N ASN A 230 -25.55 9.26 -18.79
CA ASN A 230 -25.49 8.50 -20.04
C ASN A 230 -24.30 8.87 -20.94
N ALA A 231 -23.34 9.63 -20.42
CA ALA A 231 -22.16 10.01 -21.19
C ALA A 231 -21.22 8.80 -21.38
N ASP A 232 -20.79 8.56 -22.62
CA ASP A 232 -19.74 7.58 -22.88
C ASP A 232 -18.36 8.21 -22.63
N VAL A 233 -17.62 7.61 -21.68
CA VAL A 233 -16.28 8.05 -21.29
C VAL A 233 -15.28 7.89 -22.45
N LEU A 234 -15.45 6.87 -23.28
CA LEU A 234 -14.54 6.58 -24.39
C LEU A 234 -14.70 7.60 -25.51
N ASP A 235 -15.95 7.99 -25.80
CA ASP A 235 -16.27 9.03 -26.77
C ASP A 235 -15.71 10.38 -26.32
N LEU A 236 -15.90 10.73 -25.03
CA LEU A 236 -15.33 11.96 -24.48
C LEU A 236 -13.79 11.95 -24.54
N GLN A 237 -13.14 10.83 -24.24
CA GLN A 237 -11.68 10.72 -24.32
C GLN A 237 -11.17 10.97 -25.76
N THR A 238 -11.87 10.40 -26.75
CA THR A 238 -11.54 10.56 -28.19
C THR A 238 -11.77 12.01 -28.65
N SER A 239 -12.88 12.61 -28.23
CA SER A 239 -13.21 14.00 -28.50
C SER A 239 -12.18 14.96 -27.89
N LEU A 240 -11.78 14.75 -26.63
CA LEU A 240 -10.75 15.55 -25.98
C LEU A 240 -9.40 15.46 -26.71
N GLN A 241 -9.01 14.26 -27.17
CA GLN A 241 -7.79 14.08 -27.95
C GLN A 241 -7.85 14.89 -29.26
N THR A 242 -8.94 14.79 -30.00
CA THR A 242 -9.14 15.52 -31.27
C THR A 242 -9.13 17.04 -31.11
N ILE A 243 -9.77 17.55 -30.05
CA ILE A 243 -9.89 19.00 -29.83
C ILE A 243 -8.56 19.58 -29.33
N LEU A 244 -7.81 18.83 -28.51
CA LEU A 244 -6.55 19.30 -27.93
C LEU A 244 -5.36 19.14 -28.85
N GLU A 245 -5.41 18.25 -29.83
CA GLU A 245 -4.34 18.05 -30.80
C GLU A 245 -3.88 19.35 -31.48
N PRO A 246 -4.75 20.17 -32.11
CA PRO A 246 -4.33 21.44 -32.71
C PRO A 246 -3.86 22.46 -31.65
N VAL A 247 -4.41 22.40 -30.43
CA VAL A 247 -4.02 23.31 -29.35
C VAL A 247 -2.62 22.94 -28.83
N LEU A 248 -2.32 21.68 -28.55
CA LEU A 248 -1.03 21.27 -27.97
C LEU A 248 0.06 21.15 -29.04
N GLY A 249 -0.30 20.79 -30.27
CA GLY A 249 0.64 20.58 -31.38
C GLY A 249 1.46 21.80 -31.76
N SER A 250 0.91 23.00 -31.59
CA SER A 250 1.63 24.24 -31.90
C SER A 250 2.79 24.56 -30.95
N VAL A 251 2.91 23.84 -29.82
CA VAL A 251 3.95 24.08 -28.79
C VAL A 251 4.80 22.84 -28.54
N HIS A 252 4.20 21.64 -28.61
CA HIS A 252 4.89 20.39 -28.27
C HIS A 252 5.32 19.56 -29.50
N GLY A 253 4.95 19.98 -30.72
CA GLY A 253 5.37 19.36 -31.99
C GLY A 253 4.67 18.03 -32.32
N PRO A 254 4.74 17.57 -33.59
CA PRO A 254 4.24 16.26 -34.01
C PRO A 254 5.28 15.13 -33.87
N PRO A 255 4.86 13.85 -33.70
CA PRO A 255 3.47 13.39 -33.63
C PRO A 255 2.89 13.46 -32.21
N LEU A 256 1.67 14.01 -32.11
CA LEU A 256 0.89 14.09 -30.86
C LEU A 256 0.32 12.74 -30.41
N ASP A 257 0.53 11.66 -31.17
CA ASP A 257 0.36 10.27 -30.70
C ASP A 257 1.17 9.98 -29.43
N ALA A 258 2.19 10.80 -29.14
CA ALA A 258 2.89 10.81 -27.88
C ALA A 258 2.01 11.30 -26.70
N ILE A 259 1.12 12.29 -26.87
CA ILE A 259 0.32 12.83 -25.77
C ILE A 259 -0.99 12.05 -25.64
N ASN A 260 -1.10 11.27 -24.57
CA ASN A 260 -2.28 10.47 -24.30
C ASN A 260 -3.02 10.98 -23.08
N HIS A 261 -4.27 11.40 -23.29
CA HIS A 261 -5.18 11.78 -22.21
C HIS A 261 -6.07 10.59 -21.84
N LYS A 262 -6.21 10.34 -20.55
CA LYS A 262 -7.11 9.32 -20.03
C LYS A 262 -8.03 9.92 -18.98
N ILE A 263 -9.29 9.51 -19.04
CA ILE A 263 -10.29 9.87 -18.04
C ILE A 263 -10.30 8.77 -16.99
N GLN A 264 -9.90 9.11 -15.75
CA GLN A 264 -9.83 8.17 -14.64
C GLN A 264 -10.99 8.40 -13.68
N PRO A 265 -11.78 7.37 -13.30
CA PRO A 265 -12.80 7.51 -12.26
C PRO A 265 -12.17 7.92 -10.93
N VAL A 266 -12.81 8.86 -10.22
CA VAL A 266 -12.33 9.36 -8.91
C VAL A 266 -12.27 8.22 -7.88
N SER A 267 -13.20 7.28 -7.95
CA SER A 267 -13.20 6.08 -7.09
C SER A 267 -11.99 5.15 -7.25
N GLU A 268 -11.25 5.25 -8.36
CA GLU A 268 -10.06 4.44 -8.64
C GLU A 268 -8.75 5.14 -8.27
N ILE A 269 -8.78 6.44 -7.93
CA ILE A 269 -7.57 7.22 -7.63
C ILE A 269 -6.71 6.54 -6.56
N HIS A 270 -7.35 6.15 -5.45
CA HIS A 270 -6.66 5.50 -4.33
C HIS A 270 -6.03 4.14 -4.68
N PHE A 271 -6.53 3.48 -5.73
CA PHE A 271 -6.18 2.11 -6.09
C PHE A 271 -5.19 1.99 -7.24
N THR A 272 -4.89 3.09 -7.92
CA THR A 272 -4.03 3.12 -9.11
C THR A 272 -2.63 3.60 -8.74
N PRO A 273 -1.67 2.68 -8.51
CA PRO A 273 -0.28 3.04 -8.28
C PRO A 273 0.39 3.54 -9.56
N GLY A 274 1.54 4.21 -9.42
CA GLY A 274 2.44 4.48 -10.54
C GLY A 274 2.12 5.74 -11.34
N LEU A 275 1.16 6.54 -10.88
CA LEU A 275 0.91 7.87 -11.42
C LEU A 275 1.91 8.88 -10.84
N SER A 276 2.43 9.75 -11.70
CA SER A 276 3.28 10.87 -11.29
C SER A 276 2.41 11.97 -10.68
N ASN A 277 2.90 12.64 -9.63
CA ASN A 277 2.22 13.74 -8.91
C ASN A 277 0.97 13.41 -8.08
N GLU A 278 0.78 12.16 -7.66
CA GLU A 278 -0.29 11.80 -6.73
C GLU A 278 -0.13 12.53 -5.37
N GLN A 279 -1.25 13.01 -4.80
CA GLN A 279 -1.26 13.85 -3.60
C GLN A 279 -1.32 13.03 -2.30
N SER A 280 -1.77 11.78 -2.38
CA SER A 280 -1.92 10.89 -1.22
C SER A 280 -1.25 9.53 -1.47
N PRO A 281 -0.88 8.81 -0.40
CA PRO A 281 -0.37 7.45 -0.51
C PRO A 281 -1.46 6.52 -1.07
N VAL A 282 -1.21 5.98 -2.26
CA VAL A 282 -2.09 4.99 -2.91
C VAL A 282 -1.77 3.57 -2.45
N ILE A 283 -2.79 2.71 -2.46
CA ILE A 283 -2.63 1.29 -2.19
C ILE A 283 -3.05 0.47 -3.39
N ARG A 284 -2.24 -0.52 -3.78
CA ARG A 284 -2.62 -1.39 -4.90
C ARG A 284 -3.84 -2.22 -4.52
N ARG A 285 -4.86 -2.25 -5.40
CA ARG A 285 -6.04 -3.10 -5.20
C ARG A 285 -5.70 -4.58 -5.05
N SER A 286 -4.68 -5.05 -5.78
CA SER A 286 -4.15 -6.41 -5.65
C SER A 286 -3.64 -6.69 -4.24
N SER A 287 -2.92 -5.75 -3.63
CA SER A 287 -2.41 -5.87 -2.26
C SER A 287 -3.54 -6.00 -1.23
N LEU A 288 -4.58 -5.16 -1.35
CA LEU A 288 -5.77 -5.25 -0.49
C LEU A 288 -6.53 -6.57 -0.69
N ASN A 289 -6.69 -7.01 -1.94
CA ASN A 289 -7.37 -8.27 -2.24
C ASN A 289 -6.62 -9.48 -1.66
N ILE A 290 -5.28 -9.48 -1.72
CA ILE A 290 -4.44 -10.53 -1.11
C ILE A 290 -4.60 -10.54 0.41
N MET A 291 -4.64 -9.35 1.03
CA MET A 291 -4.84 -9.21 2.47
C MET A 291 -6.23 -9.69 2.89
N LEU A 292 -7.29 -9.31 2.16
CA LEU A 292 -8.65 -9.82 2.36
C LEU A 292 -8.73 -11.34 2.19
N LEU A 293 -8.09 -11.88 1.15
CA LEU A 293 -8.02 -13.32 0.92
C LEU A 293 -7.32 -14.03 2.10
N THR A 294 -6.22 -13.47 2.60
CA THR A 294 -5.49 -13.99 3.75
C THR A 294 -6.35 -13.98 5.03
N GLY A 295 -7.02 -12.86 5.31
CA GLY A 295 -7.94 -12.75 6.44
C GLY A 295 -9.12 -13.71 6.35
N PHE A 296 -9.65 -13.92 5.15
CA PHE A 296 -10.68 -14.91 4.87
C PHE A 296 -10.17 -16.34 5.04
N MET A 297 -8.94 -16.65 4.60
CA MET A 297 -8.33 -17.96 4.79
C MET A 297 -8.15 -18.30 6.27
N ILE A 298 -7.66 -17.36 7.09
CA ILE A 298 -7.53 -17.54 8.54
C ILE A 298 -8.89 -17.77 9.20
N PHE A 299 -9.90 -17.00 8.80
CA PHE A 299 -11.26 -17.16 9.31
C PHE A 299 -11.81 -18.56 9.01
N ILE A 300 -11.62 -19.05 7.78
CA ILE A 300 -12.00 -20.41 7.39
C ILE A 300 -11.22 -21.44 8.21
N ILE A 301 -9.90 -21.30 8.38
CA ILE A 301 -9.09 -22.22 9.18
C ILE A 301 -9.64 -22.33 10.60
N ALA A 302 -10.06 -21.21 11.21
CA ALA A 302 -10.65 -21.20 12.53
C ALA A 302 -12.03 -21.86 12.58
N ILE A 303 -12.91 -21.61 11.60
CA ILE A 303 -14.20 -22.30 11.48
C ILE A 303 -13.99 -23.82 11.34
N MET A 304 -13.07 -24.23 10.46
CA MET A 304 -12.78 -25.65 10.23
C MET A 304 -12.24 -26.31 11.50
N ASN A 305 -11.32 -25.64 12.21
CA ASN A 305 -10.84 -26.10 13.51
C ASN A 305 -12.01 -26.26 14.50
N PHE A 306 -12.88 -25.25 14.60
CA PHE A 306 -14.05 -25.29 15.47
C PHE A 306 -14.99 -26.45 15.14
N VAL A 307 -15.23 -26.70 13.85
CA VAL A 307 -16.03 -27.84 13.37
C VAL A 307 -15.36 -29.16 13.74
N ILE A 308 -14.05 -29.32 13.51
CA ILE A 308 -13.30 -30.54 13.83
C ILE A 308 -13.42 -30.86 15.32
N MET A 309 -13.18 -29.88 16.19
CA MET A 309 -13.29 -30.03 17.64
C MET A 309 -14.71 -30.39 18.06
N HIS A 310 -15.71 -29.72 17.50
CA HIS A 310 -17.09 -29.93 17.86
C HIS A 310 -17.60 -31.30 17.36
N ILE A 311 -17.22 -31.75 16.17
CA ILE A 311 -17.48 -33.11 15.67
C ILE A 311 -16.85 -34.14 16.62
N ALA A 312 -15.56 -33.98 16.92
CA ALA A 312 -14.83 -34.88 17.80
C ALA A 312 -15.55 -35.01 19.15
N HIS A 313 -15.81 -33.89 19.82
CA HIS A 313 -16.44 -33.86 21.13
C HIS A 313 -17.90 -34.35 21.13
N SER A 314 -18.67 -34.06 20.08
CA SER A 314 -20.09 -34.43 19.99
C SER A 314 -20.33 -35.94 20.06
N THR A 315 -19.36 -36.76 19.66
CA THR A 315 -19.43 -38.23 19.75
C THR A 315 -19.43 -38.73 21.19
N SER A 316 -18.78 -38.03 22.13
CA SER A 316 -18.75 -38.40 23.55
C SER A 316 -20.11 -38.28 24.22
N TYR A 317 -21.01 -37.48 23.67
CA TYR A 317 -22.39 -37.30 24.16
C TYR A 317 -23.46 -37.84 23.24
N ALA A 318 -23.08 -38.61 22.21
CA ALA A 318 -24.02 -39.26 21.30
C ALA A 318 -24.99 -40.16 22.07
N LYS A 319 -24.51 -40.91 23.08
CA LYS A 319 -25.35 -41.74 23.97
C LYS A 319 -26.45 -40.93 24.66
N ALA A 320 -26.10 -39.78 25.24
CA ALA A 320 -27.07 -38.91 25.93
C ALA A 320 -28.12 -38.33 24.97
N LYS A 321 -27.71 -37.89 23.77
CA LYS A 321 -28.64 -37.37 22.73
C LYS A 321 -29.53 -38.48 22.16
N LEU A 322 -29.04 -39.72 22.07
CA LEU A 322 -29.82 -40.89 21.67
C LEU A 322 -30.85 -41.27 22.74
N ILE A 323 -30.47 -41.30 24.01
CA ILE A 323 -31.40 -41.54 25.14
C ILE A 323 -32.52 -40.47 25.13
N MET A 324 -32.17 -39.20 24.94
CA MET A 324 -33.17 -38.13 24.81
C MET A 324 -34.11 -38.33 23.61
N ARG A 325 -33.62 -38.94 22.52
CA ARG A 325 -34.43 -39.24 21.33
C ARG A 325 -35.37 -40.43 21.58
N CYS A 326 -34.92 -41.46 22.31
CA CYS A 326 -35.75 -42.56 22.78
C CYS A 326 -36.84 -42.08 23.75
N LEU A 327 -36.55 -41.08 24.56
CA LEU A 327 -37.51 -40.42 25.47
C LEU A 327 -38.44 -39.39 24.77
N GLY A 328 -38.56 -39.42 23.43
CA GLY A 328 -39.48 -38.57 22.67
C GLY A 328 -38.91 -37.20 22.20
N GLY A 329 -37.60 -36.98 22.31
CA GLY A 329 -36.95 -35.76 21.83
C GLY A 329 -37.02 -35.58 20.32
N LYS A 330 -37.76 -34.56 19.84
CA LYS A 330 -37.83 -34.18 18.42
C LYS A 330 -36.45 -33.72 17.89
N LYS A 331 -36.11 -34.04 16.62
CA LYS A 331 -34.84 -33.63 15.96
C LYS A 331 -34.58 -32.12 16.06
N ARG A 332 -35.63 -31.30 15.94
CA ARG A 332 -35.56 -29.83 16.07
C ARG A 332 -35.04 -29.37 17.44
N ASN A 333 -35.39 -30.07 18.52
CA ASN A 333 -34.96 -29.71 19.87
C ASN A 333 -33.47 -30.04 20.09
N LEU A 334 -32.98 -31.14 19.52
CA LEU A 334 -31.56 -31.52 19.56
C LEU A 334 -30.69 -30.57 18.73
N PHE A 335 -31.20 -30.14 17.56
CA PHE A 335 -30.55 -29.11 16.75
C PHE A 335 -30.50 -27.77 17.48
N ALA A 336 -31.63 -27.30 18.01
CA ALA A 336 -31.71 -26.04 18.76
C ALA A 336 -30.79 -26.03 19.99
N GLN A 337 -30.65 -27.17 20.69
CA GLN A 337 -29.69 -27.29 21.80
C GLN A 337 -28.25 -27.19 21.31
N THR A 338 -27.90 -27.86 20.20
CA THR A 338 -26.55 -27.82 19.64
C THR A 338 -26.19 -26.43 19.14
N LEU A 339 -27.16 -25.76 18.48
CA LEU A 339 -27.04 -24.38 18.05
C LEU A 339 -26.76 -23.45 19.23
N LEU A 340 -27.50 -23.59 20.33
CA LEU A 340 -27.31 -22.79 21.55
C LEU A 340 -25.93 -23.02 22.19
N GLU A 341 -25.42 -24.26 22.22
CA GLU A 341 -24.07 -24.59 22.72
C GLU A 341 -22.97 -23.90 21.89
N ILE A 342 -23.11 -23.93 20.55
CA ILE A 342 -22.20 -23.26 19.63
C ILE A 342 -22.30 -21.74 19.77
N SER A 343 -23.51 -21.18 19.84
CA SER A 343 -23.74 -19.74 20.00
C SER A 343 -23.09 -19.18 21.27
N ILE A 344 -23.18 -19.88 22.40
CA ILE A 344 -22.52 -19.45 23.64
C ILE A 344 -21.00 -19.46 23.48
N SER A 345 -20.44 -20.53 22.92
CA SER A 345 -18.99 -20.67 22.72
C SER A 345 -18.45 -19.61 21.75
N ALA A 346 -19.13 -19.40 20.62
CA ALA A 346 -18.80 -18.38 19.64
C ALA A 346 -19.02 -16.96 20.19
N GLY A 347 -20.01 -16.75 21.06
CA GLY A 347 -20.28 -15.47 21.70
C GLY A 347 -19.18 -15.07 22.68
N ILE A 348 -18.65 -16.04 23.45
CA ILE A 348 -17.47 -15.82 24.29
C ILE A 348 -16.24 -15.51 23.42
N ALA A 349 -16.03 -16.27 22.34
CA ALA A 349 -14.91 -16.02 21.43
C ALA A 349 -14.98 -14.62 20.78
N PHE A 350 -16.19 -14.21 20.38
CA PHE A 350 -16.47 -12.86 19.85
C PHE A 350 -16.14 -11.77 20.87
N PHE A 351 -16.61 -11.92 22.12
CA PHE A 351 -16.34 -10.95 23.16
C PHE A 351 -14.84 -10.81 23.44
N ILE A 352 -14.12 -11.95 23.49
CA ILE A 352 -12.65 -11.95 23.62
C ILE A 352 -11.99 -11.32 22.40
N ALA A 353 -12.47 -11.59 21.18
CA ALA A 353 -11.93 -11.02 19.95
C ALA A 353 -12.01 -9.49 19.95
N VAL A 354 -13.15 -8.92 20.38
CA VAL A 354 -13.32 -7.47 20.49
C VAL A 354 -12.38 -6.88 21.54
N ILE A 355 -12.22 -7.52 22.70
CA ILE A 355 -11.25 -7.08 23.73
C ILE A 355 -9.82 -7.16 23.23
N MET A 356 -9.45 -8.24 22.53
CA MET A 356 -8.12 -8.35 21.93
C MET A 356 -7.90 -7.24 20.90
N LEU A 357 -8.91 -6.94 20.10
CA LEU A 357 -8.85 -5.91 19.07
C LEU A 357 -8.69 -4.50 19.68
N THR A 358 -9.38 -4.20 20.78
CA THR A 358 -9.20 -2.91 21.48
C THR A 358 -7.80 -2.79 22.08
N LEU A 359 -7.29 -3.84 22.73
CA LEU A 359 -5.95 -3.85 23.32
C LEU A 359 -4.83 -3.78 22.27
N LEU A 360 -5.01 -4.45 21.14
CA LEU A 360 -4.04 -4.49 20.05
C LEU A 360 -4.17 -3.31 19.08
N SER A 361 -5.23 -2.52 19.16
CA SER A 361 -5.50 -1.42 18.21
C SER A 361 -4.31 -0.46 18.07
N SER A 362 -3.69 -0.07 19.19
CA SER A 362 -2.51 0.82 19.17
C SER A 362 -1.28 0.15 18.52
N VAL A 363 -1.04 -1.13 18.82
CA VAL A 363 0.06 -1.89 18.19
C VAL A 363 -0.18 -2.05 16.70
N LEU A 364 -1.41 -2.40 16.32
CA LEU A 364 -1.82 -2.55 14.92
C LEU A 364 -1.72 -1.23 14.15
N GLY A 365 -2.18 -0.13 14.76
CA GLY A 365 -2.10 1.22 14.19
C GLY A 365 -0.65 1.66 13.94
N ASN A 366 0.22 1.54 14.95
CA ASN A 366 1.59 2.04 14.85
C ASN A 366 2.46 1.21 13.88
N TYR A 367 2.30 -0.11 13.86
CA TYR A 367 3.18 -0.99 13.06
C TYR A 367 2.66 -1.34 11.68
N PHE A 368 1.34 -1.36 11.47
CA PHE A 368 0.75 -1.85 10.21
C PHE A 368 -0.12 -0.84 9.50
N PHE A 369 -0.86 0.00 10.24
CA PHE A 369 -1.96 0.76 9.65
C PHE A 369 -1.78 2.27 9.77
N ASN A 370 -0.54 2.76 9.94
CA ASN A 370 -0.17 4.17 9.95
C ASN A 370 -1.10 5.04 10.84
N ASN A 371 -1.25 4.63 12.10
CA ASN A 371 -2.14 5.22 13.12
C ASN A 371 -3.65 5.10 12.86
N TRP A 372 -4.07 4.23 11.94
CA TRP A 372 -5.50 3.94 11.74
C TRP A 372 -6.15 3.40 13.02
N ILE A 373 -7.31 3.98 13.34
CA ILE A 373 -8.09 3.64 14.52
C ILE A 373 -9.28 2.78 14.09
N ILE A 374 -9.51 1.72 14.84
CA ILE A 374 -10.61 0.80 14.61
C ILE A 374 -11.94 1.51 14.91
N PRO A 375 -12.90 1.55 13.98
CA PRO A 375 -14.10 2.38 14.11
C PRO A 375 -15.16 1.70 14.99
N PHE A 376 -14.90 1.57 16.29
CA PHE A 376 -15.83 0.96 17.25
C PHE A 376 -17.18 1.68 17.35
N HIS A 377 -17.25 2.96 16.95
CA HIS A 377 -18.48 3.76 16.90
C HIS A 377 -19.31 3.54 15.63
N SER A 378 -18.76 2.89 14.59
CA SER A 378 -19.47 2.68 13.33
C SER A 378 -20.50 1.56 13.44
N ILE A 379 -21.73 1.81 12.97
CA ILE A 379 -22.76 0.77 12.86
C ILE A 379 -22.37 -0.33 11.88
N GLU A 380 -21.63 0.01 10.83
CA GLU A 380 -21.17 -0.93 9.80
C GLU A 380 -20.20 -1.96 10.38
N PHE A 381 -19.31 -1.52 11.30
CA PHE A 381 -18.39 -2.41 11.99
C PHE A 381 -19.16 -3.48 12.77
N TRP A 382 -20.13 -3.08 13.59
CA TRP A 382 -20.95 -4.03 14.36
C TRP A 382 -21.81 -4.92 13.48
N PHE A 383 -22.30 -4.40 12.35
CA PHE A 383 -23.03 -5.20 11.36
C PHE A 383 -22.16 -6.31 10.76
N ILE A 384 -20.94 -5.99 10.29
CA ILE A 384 -19.98 -6.99 9.78
C ILE A 384 -19.63 -8.02 10.85
N THR A 385 -19.37 -7.54 12.07
CA THR A 385 -18.99 -8.39 13.20
C THR A 385 -20.14 -9.36 13.56
N LEU A 386 -21.39 -8.88 13.54
CA LEU A 386 -22.59 -9.70 13.70
C LEU A 386 -22.76 -10.73 12.57
N CYS A 387 -22.53 -10.32 11.30
CA CYS A 387 -22.56 -11.23 10.16
C CYS A 387 -21.54 -12.37 10.32
N MET A 388 -20.31 -12.06 10.73
CA MET A 388 -19.29 -13.09 10.99
C MET A 388 -19.73 -14.05 12.10
N PHE A 389 -20.30 -13.53 13.20
CA PHE A 389 -20.86 -14.37 14.27
C PHE A 389 -21.96 -15.31 13.76
N ILE A 390 -22.90 -14.80 12.97
CA ILE A 390 -23.99 -15.59 12.37
C ILE A 390 -23.42 -16.68 11.45
N ILE A 391 -22.44 -16.34 10.60
CA ILE A 391 -21.78 -17.30 9.71
C ILE A 391 -21.12 -18.43 10.51
N VAL A 392 -20.36 -18.11 11.56
CA VAL A 392 -19.72 -19.13 12.43
C VAL A 392 -20.78 -20.04 13.04
N VAL A 393 -21.80 -19.47 13.69
CA VAL A 393 -22.85 -20.25 14.36
C VAL A 393 -23.59 -21.15 13.36
N PHE A 394 -23.95 -20.61 12.20
CA PHE A 394 -24.70 -21.33 11.17
C PHE A 394 -23.88 -22.47 10.55
N VAL A 395 -22.67 -22.17 10.05
CA VAL A 395 -21.80 -23.13 9.36
C VAL A 395 -21.41 -24.26 10.32
N VAL A 396 -21.00 -23.93 11.54
CA VAL A 396 -20.61 -24.95 12.53
C VAL A 396 -21.81 -25.82 12.92
N SER A 397 -22.99 -25.22 13.13
CA SER A 397 -24.19 -25.96 13.52
C SER A 397 -24.63 -26.94 12.44
N ILE A 398 -24.61 -26.53 11.17
CA ILE A 398 -24.96 -27.40 10.04
C ILE A 398 -23.97 -28.55 9.92
N LEU A 399 -22.68 -28.24 9.79
CA LEU A 399 -21.65 -29.27 9.57
C LEU A 399 -21.57 -30.27 10.74
N SER A 400 -21.73 -29.78 11.97
CA SER A 400 -21.76 -30.65 13.16
C SER A 400 -23.01 -31.50 13.24
N SER A 401 -24.18 -30.94 12.89
CA SER A 401 -25.46 -31.65 13.02
C SER A 401 -25.68 -32.71 11.95
N LEU A 402 -25.25 -32.48 10.71
CA LEU A 402 -25.34 -33.46 9.62
C LEU A 402 -24.64 -34.78 9.98
N ASN A 403 -23.49 -34.71 10.66
CA ASN A 403 -22.73 -35.87 11.11
C ASN A 403 -23.39 -36.60 12.29
N LEU A 404 -24.08 -35.88 13.17
CA LEU A 404 -24.84 -36.45 14.30
C LEU A 404 -26.15 -37.14 13.85
N PHE A 405 -26.75 -36.70 12.74
CA PHE A 405 -28.01 -37.27 12.26
C PHE A 405 -27.84 -38.50 11.36
N LYS A 406 -26.68 -38.66 10.69
CA LYS A 406 -26.35 -39.88 9.92
C LYS A 406 -25.90 -41.06 10.80
N THR A 407 -25.58 -40.83 12.08
CA THR A 407 -25.06 -41.85 13.02
C THR A 407 -26.16 -42.69 13.71
N SER A 408 -27.43 -42.58 13.29
CA SER A 408 -28.56 -43.25 13.96
C SER A 408 -28.67 -44.76 13.72
N THR A 409 -27.72 -45.42 13.04
CA THR A 409 -27.88 -46.84 12.65
C THR A 409 -26.82 -47.81 13.18
N VAL A 410 -25.75 -47.41 13.86
CA VAL A 410 -24.73 -48.37 14.30
C VAL A 410 -24.10 -47.97 15.63
N ILE A 411 -24.76 -48.31 16.74
CA ILE A 411 -24.05 -48.69 17.97
C ILE A 411 -23.84 -50.21 17.86
N ALA A 412 -22.89 -50.62 17.03
CA ALA A 412 -22.27 -51.92 17.16
C ALA A 412 -20.90 -51.66 17.78
N GLU A 413 -20.69 -52.17 18.99
CA GLU A 413 -19.53 -51.97 19.87
C GLU A 413 -18.16 -52.23 19.22
N ASN A 414 -18.11 -52.82 18.02
CA ASN A 414 -16.89 -53.17 17.30
C ASN A 414 -16.59 -52.34 16.03
N SER A 415 -17.40 -51.32 15.70
CA SER A 415 -17.14 -50.51 14.51
C SER A 415 -16.33 -49.24 14.82
N GLN A 416 -15.15 -49.11 14.20
CA GLN A 416 -14.27 -47.94 14.30
C GLN A 416 -15.07 -46.62 14.32
N PRO A 417 -14.70 -45.63 15.17
CA PRO A 417 -15.44 -44.39 15.30
C PRO A 417 -15.47 -43.63 13.97
N ARG A 418 -16.59 -43.74 13.22
CA ARG A 418 -16.84 -43.03 11.95
C ARG A 418 -16.72 -41.51 12.08
N GLY A 419 -16.84 -40.96 13.29
CA GLY A 419 -16.62 -39.53 13.58
C GLY A 419 -15.22 -39.02 13.27
N ILE A 420 -14.17 -39.86 13.41
CA ILE A 420 -12.79 -39.47 13.04
C ILE A 420 -12.65 -39.38 11.52
N LYS A 421 -13.29 -40.30 10.76
CA LYS A 421 -13.26 -40.28 9.28
C LYS A 421 -13.98 -39.06 8.70
N ALA A 422 -14.98 -38.52 9.39
CA ALA A 422 -15.68 -37.29 8.97
C ALA A 422 -14.83 -36.02 9.13
N ALA A 423 -13.85 -36.02 10.05
CA ALA A 423 -12.94 -34.88 10.26
C ALA A 423 -11.77 -34.85 9.26
N VAL A 424 -11.44 -35.98 8.63
CA VAL A 424 -10.28 -36.11 7.73
C VAL A 424 -10.30 -35.10 6.56
N PRO A 425 -11.38 -34.96 5.78
CA PRO A 425 -11.40 -34.02 4.66
C PRO A 425 -11.19 -32.56 5.11
N LEU A 426 -11.75 -32.21 6.28
CA LEU A 426 -11.61 -30.88 6.89
C LEU A 426 -10.16 -30.61 7.30
N VAL A 427 -9.48 -31.61 7.88
CA VAL A 427 -8.06 -31.53 8.25
C VAL A 427 -7.19 -31.35 6.99
N ILE A 428 -7.43 -32.13 5.94
CA ILE A 428 -6.68 -31.99 4.67
C ILE A 428 -6.86 -30.57 4.10
N PHE A 429 -8.11 -30.09 4.03
CA PHE A 429 -8.41 -28.75 3.50
C PHE A 429 -7.77 -27.64 4.33
N GLN A 430 -7.81 -27.76 5.66
CA GLN A 430 -7.16 -26.82 6.57
C GLN A 430 -5.64 -26.76 6.34
N PHE A 431 -4.98 -27.92 6.19
CA PHE A 431 -3.54 -27.95 5.91
C PHE A 431 -3.20 -27.44 4.51
N ILE A 432 -4.07 -27.65 3.52
CA ILE A 432 -3.89 -27.04 2.19
C ILE A 432 -3.81 -25.52 2.34
N MET A 433 -4.72 -24.92 3.09
CA MET A 433 -4.77 -23.46 3.30
C MET A 433 -3.53 -22.95 4.05
N VAL A 434 -3.12 -23.62 5.13
CA VAL A 434 -1.95 -23.23 5.94
C VAL A 434 -0.65 -23.31 5.12
N VAL A 435 -0.43 -24.43 4.43
CA VAL A 435 0.77 -24.61 3.60
C VAL A 435 0.75 -23.62 2.44
N SER A 436 -0.43 -23.36 1.84
CA SER A 436 -0.51 -22.41 0.73
C SER A 436 -0.21 -20.98 1.12
N LEU A 437 -0.76 -20.54 2.25
CA LEU A 437 -0.50 -19.21 2.78
C LEU A 437 0.98 -19.04 3.18
N SER A 438 1.56 -20.05 3.83
CA SER A 438 2.97 -20.03 4.25
C SER A 438 3.93 -20.05 3.06
N GLY A 439 3.63 -20.85 2.03
CA GLY A 439 4.42 -20.91 0.80
C GLY A 439 4.37 -19.60 0.02
N PHE A 440 3.18 -18.98 -0.07
CA PHE A 440 3.01 -17.66 -0.66
C PHE A 440 3.82 -16.59 0.11
N ALA A 441 3.74 -16.59 1.44
CA ALA A 441 4.53 -15.69 2.29
C ALA A 441 6.03 -15.81 2.02
N MET A 442 6.56 -17.04 1.97
CA MET A 442 7.98 -17.27 1.69
C MET A 442 8.40 -16.73 0.31
N GLN A 443 7.58 -16.91 -0.72
CA GLN A 443 7.87 -16.37 -2.05
C GLN A 443 7.84 -14.84 -2.08
N VAL A 444 6.89 -14.21 -1.37
CA VAL A 444 6.82 -12.75 -1.23
C VAL A 444 8.07 -12.21 -0.52
N ASN A 445 8.52 -12.84 0.56
CA ASN A 445 9.77 -12.45 1.24
C ASN A 445 10.99 -12.56 0.31
N ARG A 446 11.08 -13.65 -0.47
CA ARG A 446 12.17 -13.82 -1.41
C ARG A 446 12.18 -12.73 -2.49
N GLN A 447 11.00 -12.36 -3.00
CA GLN A 447 10.88 -11.27 -3.97
C GLN A 447 11.25 -9.92 -3.35
N MET A 448 10.83 -9.62 -2.11
CA MET A 448 11.19 -8.36 -1.46
C MET A 448 12.68 -8.25 -1.16
N ASN A 449 13.28 -9.33 -0.64
CA ASN A 449 14.73 -9.36 -0.41
C ASN A 449 15.52 -9.20 -1.72
N TYR A 450 14.98 -9.66 -2.85
CA TYR A 450 15.60 -9.44 -4.16
C TYR A 450 15.53 -7.96 -4.56
N ILE A 451 14.40 -7.30 -4.34
CA ILE A 451 14.21 -5.86 -4.63
C ILE A 451 15.14 -5.00 -3.75
N ASP A 452 15.23 -5.30 -2.45
CA ASP A 452 16.04 -4.52 -1.49
C ASP A 452 17.55 -4.65 -1.73
N ASN A 453 18.02 -5.79 -2.26
CA ASN A 453 19.45 -6.06 -2.47
C ASN A 453 19.88 -5.92 -3.94
N LYS A 454 18.96 -5.64 -4.86
CA LYS A 454 19.31 -5.46 -6.26
C LYS A 454 20.10 -4.17 -6.43
N ASP A 455 21.23 -4.27 -7.12
CA ASP A 455 22.03 -3.10 -7.51
C ASP A 455 21.18 -2.18 -8.39
N GLN A 456 21.05 -0.93 -7.95
CA GLN A 456 20.26 0.09 -8.63
C GLN A 456 21.08 0.82 -9.70
N GLY A 457 22.39 0.56 -9.83
CA GLY A 457 23.28 1.27 -10.75
C GLY A 457 23.72 2.65 -10.24
N PHE A 458 23.37 2.99 -9.00
CA PHE A 458 23.84 4.18 -8.28
C PHE A 458 23.86 3.90 -6.77
N SER A 459 24.65 4.68 -6.02
CA SER A 459 24.69 4.58 -4.56
C SER A 459 23.58 5.41 -3.93
N ASN A 460 22.73 4.77 -3.13
CA ASN A 460 21.66 5.43 -2.36
C ASN A 460 21.98 5.56 -0.86
N LYS A 461 23.05 4.91 -0.39
CA LYS A 461 23.49 4.92 1.02
C LYS A 461 24.37 6.12 1.29
N ASN A 462 24.28 6.65 2.50
CA ASN A 462 25.07 7.79 2.97
C ASN A 462 24.92 9.06 2.12
N ILE A 463 23.71 9.30 1.60
CA ILE A 463 23.36 10.51 0.87
C ILE A 463 22.22 11.25 1.60
N ILE A 464 22.47 12.53 1.90
CA ILE A 464 21.48 13.47 2.43
C ILE A 464 21.00 14.37 1.29
N THR A 465 19.69 14.54 1.19
CA THR A 465 19.06 15.48 0.28
C THR A 465 18.43 16.62 1.10
N ILE A 466 18.72 17.85 0.72
CA ILE A 466 18.14 19.05 1.32
C ILE A 466 17.32 19.74 0.24
N ARG A 467 16.02 19.90 0.50
CA ARG A 467 15.16 20.68 -0.39
C ARG A 467 15.29 22.15 -0.05
N ILE A 468 15.65 22.96 -1.04
CA ILE A 468 15.72 24.42 -0.90
C ILE A 468 14.52 25.01 -1.63
N SER A 469 13.71 25.77 -0.90
CA SER A 469 12.49 26.42 -1.44
C SER A 469 12.83 27.64 -2.31
N GLN A 470 13.97 28.28 -2.05
CA GLN A 470 14.48 29.40 -2.82
C GLN A 470 15.41 28.95 -3.94
N VAL A 471 15.12 29.42 -5.15
CA VAL A 471 16.02 29.29 -6.28
C VAL A 471 16.79 30.59 -6.41
N ASN A 472 18.00 30.65 -5.87
CA ASN A 472 18.86 31.84 -5.93
C ASN A 472 20.34 31.46 -6.03
N ASP A 473 21.16 32.45 -6.37
CA ASP A 473 22.60 32.27 -6.59
C ASP A 473 23.35 31.77 -5.34
N LYS A 474 22.73 31.87 -4.15
CA LYS A 474 23.28 31.39 -2.86
C LYS A 474 23.40 29.86 -2.77
N ILE A 475 22.69 29.10 -3.60
CA ILE A 475 22.79 27.63 -3.60
C ILE A 475 24.22 27.18 -3.92
N ASN A 476 24.91 27.88 -4.82
CA ASN A 476 26.30 27.59 -5.15
C ASN A 476 27.25 27.93 -4.01
N THR A 477 27.01 29.05 -3.33
CA THR A 477 27.76 29.44 -2.12
C THR A 477 27.59 28.38 -1.03
N LEU A 478 26.37 27.92 -0.80
CA LEU A 478 26.07 26.83 0.13
C LEU A 478 26.82 25.54 -0.26
N ARG A 479 26.80 25.16 -1.55
CA ARG A 479 27.56 23.98 -2.02
C ARG A 479 29.04 24.10 -1.70
N GLN A 480 29.67 25.24 -2.01
CA GLN A 480 31.09 25.48 -1.76
C GLN A 480 31.42 25.44 -0.26
N GLU A 481 30.60 26.04 0.59
CA GLU A 481 30.82 26.02 2.03
C GLU A 481 30.63 24.63 2.65
N LEU A 482 29.70 23.83 2.12
CA LEU A 482 29.47 22.46 2.60
C LEU A 482 30.58 21.50 2.18
N ILE A 483 31.15 21.64 0.97
CA ILE A 483 32.28 20.80 0.53
C ILE A 483 33.49 20.95 1.45
N GLY A 484 33.69 22.13 2.05
CA GLY A 484 34.78 22.38 3.00
C GLY A 484 34.57 21.80 4.40
N ALA A 485 33.39 21.25 4.71
CA ALA A 485 33.09 20.74 6.05
C ALA A 485 33.62 19.31 6.27
N ALA A 486 34.13 19.04 7.47
CA ALA A 486 34.63 17.71 7.83
C ALA A 486 33.51 16.65 7.76
N GLY A 487 33.79 15.54 7.06
CA GLY A 487 32.87 14.40 6.93
C GLY A 487 31.96 14.45 5.71
N ILE A 488 32.02 15.50 4.90
CA ILE A 488 31.35 15.59 3.59
C ILE A 488 32.34 15.17 2.50
N GLU A 489 31.97 14.17 1.69
CA GLU A 489 32.83 13.65 0.61
C GLU A 489 32.59 14.39 -0.71
N SER A 490 31.32 14.64 -1.03
CA SER A 490 30.94 15.39 -2.23
C SER A 490 29.60 16.09 -2.05
N VAL A 491 29.43 17.22 -2.73
CA VAL A 491 28.16 17.95 -2.77
C VAL A 491 27.82 18.29 -4.21
N ALA A 492 26.61 17.93 -4.60
CA ALA A 492 26.02 18.26 -5.89
C ALA A 492 24.72 19.03 -5.69
N THR A 493 24.28 19.71 -6.75
CA THR A 493 22.97 20.33 -6.82
C THR A 493 22.14 19.67 -7.93
N GLY A 494 20.82 19.76 -7.86
CA GLY A 494 19.97 19.20 -8.90
C GLY A 494 18.49 19.46 -8.67
N ASN A 495 17.68 19.12 -9.67
CA ASN A 495 16.22 19.17 -9.55
C ASN A 495 15.58 17.82 -9.44
N HIS A 496 16.15 16.83 -10.11
CA HIS A 496 15.59 15.50 -10.17
C HIS A 496 16.65 14.51 -9.69
N LEU A 497 16.25 13.70 -8.72
CA LEU A 497 17.09 12.67 -8.10
C LEU A 497 16.46 11.31 -8.38
N PRO A 498 17.25 10.23 -8.44
CA PRO A 498 16.72 8.87 -8.51
C PRO A 498 15.68 8.60 -7.40
N GLY A 499 14.57 7.95 -7.74
CA GLY A 499 13.40 7.78 -6.86
C GLY A 499 12.48 9.02 -6.76
N GLY A 500 12.92 10.15 -7.31
CA GLY A 500 12.17 11.39 -7.47
C GLY A 500 11.27 11.38 -8.71
N LYS A 501 10.85 12.58 -9.11
CA LYS A 501 10.03 12.79 -10.32
C LYS A 501 10.95 13.25 -11.44
N PHE A 502 10.73 12.77 -12.66
CA PHE A 502 11.43 13.23 -13.86
C PHE A 502 10.43 13.80 -14.86
N GLN A 503 10.94 14.38 -15.94
CA GLN A 503 10.12 15.00 -16.98
C GLN A 503 10.22 14.16 -18.25
N ASP A 504 9.15 14.15 -19.04
CA ASP A 504 9.13 13.47 -20.34
C ASP A 504 9.45 14.50 -21.44
N MET A 505 10.18 14.07 -22.46
CA MET A 505 10.48 14.86 -23.66
C MET A 505 10.51 13.94 -24.88
N THR A 506 10.19 14.45 -26.07
CA THR A 506 10.42 13.73 -27.32
C THR A 506 11.72 14.23 -27.93
N PHE A 507 12.60 13.31 -28.25
CA PHE A 507 13.73 13.59 -29.12
C PHE A 507 13.20 13.58 -30.56
N THR A 508 13.42 14.67 -31.31
CA THR A 508 13.04 14.80 -32.72
C THR A 508 14.27 15.09 -33.58
N SER A 509 14.43 14.34 -34.66
CA SER A 509 15.45 14.59 -35.70
C SER A 509 14.90 14.12 -37.05
N GLY A 510 14.60 15.06 -37.95
CA GLY A 510 13.93 14.76 -39.22
C GLY A 510 12.57 14.09 -39.01
N ASP A 511 12.34 12.96 -39.69
CA ASP A 511 11.12 12.13 -39.56
C ASP A 511 11.11 11.24 -38.30
N ASP A 512 12.24 11.17 -37.58
CA ASP A 512 12.37 10.31 -36.41
C ASP A 512 11.99 11.06 -35.13
N SER A 513 11.06 10.46 -34.39
CA SER A 513 10.67 10.91 -33.06
C SER A 513 10.62 9.74 -32.10
N PHE A 514 11.18 9.90 -30.90
CA PHE A 514 10.95 8.94 -29.83
C PHE A 514 11.01 9.60 -28.45
N PRO A 515 10.18 9.13 -27.50
CA PRO A 515 10.14 9.68 -26.16
C PRO A 515 11.35 9.25 -25.33
N PHE A 516 11.81 10.13 -24.45
CA PHE A 516 12.78 9.86 -23.41
C PHE A 516 12.44 10.63 -22.14
N VAL A 517 12.91 10.11 -21.01
CA VAL A 517 12.74 10.73 -19.69
C VAL A 517 13.99 11.54 -19.38
N PHE A 518 13.83 12.72 -18.80
CA PHE A 518 14.96 13.55 -18.44
C PHE A 518 14.85 14.25 -17.10
N GLY A 519 16.02 14.65 -16.58
CA GLY A 519 16.12 15.49 -15.40
C GLY A 519 17.22 16.54 -15.49
N PHE A 520 17.07 17.65 -14.77
CA PHE A 520 18.15 18.61 -14.61
C PHE A 520 19.06 18.20 -13.45
N ALA A 521 20.36 18.23 -13.72
CA ALA A 521 21.41 17.89 -12.77
C ALA A 521 22.59 18.86 -12.90
N ASP A 522 23.35 18.99 -11.82
CA ASP A 522 24.67 19.62 -11.83
C ASP A 522 25.73 18.61 -12.29
N LYS A 523 26.86 19.10 -12.78
CA LYS A 523 27.99 18.28 -13.26
C LYS A 523 28.54 17.34 -12.19
N TYR A 524 28.42 17.71 -10.92
CA TYR A 524 28.88 16.90 -9.79
C TYR A 524 27.90 15.78 -9.37
N LEU A 525 26.66 15.79 -9.88
CA LEU A 525 25.62 14.87 -9.42
C LEU A 525 25.94 13.41 -9.79
N ILE A 526 26.42 13.17 -11.01
CA ILE A 526 26.78 11.83 -11.50
C ILE A 526 27.83 11.18 -10.59
N ASN A 527 28.87 11.95 -10.22
CA ASN A 527 29.91 11.48 -9.30
C ASN A 527 29.39 11.34 -7.86
N THR A 528 28.57 12.29 -7.39
CA THR A 528 27.98 12.25 -6.03
C THR A 528 27.02 11.08 -5.84
N LEU A 529 26.36 10.62 -6.89
CA LEU A 529 25.53 9.41 -6.91
C LEU A 529 26.33 8.14 -7.24
N ASP A 530 27.61 8.26 -7.60
CA ASP A 530 28.47 7.15 -8.03
C ASP A 530 27.85 6.34 -9.19
N ILE A 531 27.31 7.07 -10.18
CA ILE A 531 26.80 6.49 -11.42
C ILE A 531 28.00 6.24 -12.35
N LYS A 532 28.16 5.00 -12.82
CA LYS A 532 29.31 4.60 -13.63
C LYS A 532 29.25 5.18 -15.04
N PRO A 533 30.27 5.91 -15.50
CA PRO A 533 30.34 6.38 -16.87
C PRO A 533 30.85 5.29 -17.83
N ILE A 534 30.24 5.20 -19.01
CA ILE A 534 30.69 4.33 -20.12
C ILE A 534 31.65 5.11 -21.03
N LYS A 535 31.24 6.31 -21.46
CA LYS A 535 31.98 7.12 -22.44
C LYS A 535 31.70 8.61 -22.20
N TYR A 536 32.73 9.43 -22.27
CA TYR A 536 32.56 10.89 -22.38
C TYR A 536 33.01 11.32 -23.78
N PHE A 537 32.28 12.26 -24.38
CA PHE A 537 32.57 12.78 -25.72
C PHE A 537 33.38 14.08 -25.70
N SER A 538 33.53 14.71 -24.52
CA SER A 538 34.40 15.87 -24.29
C SER A 538 35.51 15.53 -23.29
N ASP A 539 36.74 15.94 -23.60
CA ASP A 539 37.92 15.79 -22.73
C ASP A 539 37.95 16.80 -21.56
N GLN A 540 37.16 17.88 -21.64
CA GLN A 540 37.08 18.90 -20.58
C GLN A 540 35.96 18.56 -19.58
N LYS A 541 36.28 17.67 -18.63
CA LYS A 541 35.39 17.29 -17.51
C LYS A 541 34.93 18.47 -16.65
N GLU A 542 35.63 19.60 -16.66
CA GLU A 542 35.42 20.71 -15.71
C GLU A 542 34.73 21.95 -16.29
N ASP A 543 34.77 22.16 -17.61
CA ASP A 543 34.31 23.41 -18.28
C ASP A 543 33.05 23.26 -19.16
N ALA A 544 32.37 22.10 -19.15
CA ALA A 544 31.18 21.89 -19.98
C ALA A 544 30.03 22.86 -19.61
N THR A 545 29.81 23.86 -20.46
CA THR A 545 28.64 24.75 -20.44
C THR A 545 27.51 24.10 -21.23
N ASP A 546 26.54 23.56 -20.50
CA ASP A 546 25.24 23.03 -20.95
C ASP A 546 25.27 21.86 -21.95
N GLY A 547 24.77 20.68 -21.54
CA GLY A 547 24.66 19.51 -22.43
C GLY A 547 24.05 18.27 -21.76
N TRP A 548 23.86 17.20 -22.53
CA TRP A 548 23.12 16.00 -22.12
C TRP A 548 24.04 14.83 -21.75
N ILE A 549 23.74 14.14 -20.65
CA ILE A 549 24.32 12.85 -20.31
C ILE A 549 23.23 11.79 -20.43
N ILE A 550 23.40 10.81 -21.32
CA ILE A 550 22.38 9.81 -21.62
C ILE A 550 22.73 8.44 -21.02
N ASN A 551 21.74 7.59 -20.78
CA ASN A 551 21.98 6.21 -20.36
C ASN A 551 22.31 5.27 -21.54
N GLU A 552 22.76 4.06 -21.23
CA GLU A 552 23.12 3.05 -22.21
C GLU A 552 21.94 2.68 -23.14
N THR A 553 20.73 2.55 -22.60
CA THR A 553 19.53 2.23 -23.39
C THR A 553 19.21 3.33 -24.42
N PHE A 554 19.31 4.61 -24.06
CA PHE A 554 19.14 5.71 -25.02
C PHE A 554 20.28 5.73 -26.04
N TYR A 555 21.53 5.57 -25.59
CA TYR A 555 22.68 5.52 -26.49
C TYR A 555 22.59 4.38 -27.53
N LYS A 556 22.16 3.17 -27.11
CA LYS A 556 21.93 2.04 -28.02
C LYS A 556 20.90 2.38 -29.10
N LYS A 557 19.79 3.05 -28.74
CA LYS A 557 18.77 3.48 -29.71
C LYS A 557 19.35 4.48 -30.71
N LEU A 558 20.07 5.51 -30.24
CA LEU A 558 20.70 6.50 -31.14
C LEU A 558 21.74 5.86 -32.08
N ARG A 559 22.55 4.93 -31.57
CA ARG A 559 23.59 4.24 -32.35
C ARG A 559 23.05 3.32 -33.45
N THR A 560 21.76 2.98 -33.43
CA THR A 560 21.15 2.26 -34.58
C THR A 560 21.06 3.12 -35.84
N LYS A 561 21.11 4.44 -35.71
CA LYS A 561 20.85 5.39 -36.82
C LYS A 561 21.96 6.43 -37.01
N TYR A 562 22.63 6.88 -35.95
CA TYR A 562 23.64 7.94 -36.02
C TYR A 562 25.03 7.43 -35.64
N SER A 563 26.07 8.02 -36.24
CA SER A 563 27.47 7.75 -35.88
C SER A 563 27.85 8.43 -34.55
N ASP A 564 28.87 7.91 -33.87
CA ASP A 564 29.35 8.48 -32.60
C ASP A 564 29.75 9.96 -32.71
N GLU A 565 30.27 10.39 -33.88
CA GLU A 565 30.65 11.80 -34.12
C GLU A 565 29.44 12.72 -34.20
N LYS A 566 28.34 12.29 -34.85
CA LYS A 566 27.07 13.04 -34.89
C LYS A 566 26.36 13.08 -33.53
N ILE A 567 26.42 11.96 -32.79
CA ILE A 567 25.88 11.89 -31.43
C ILE A 567 26.64 12.87 -30.51
N ALA A 568 27.96 12.95 -30.65
CA ALA A 568 28.80 13.86 -29.87
C ALA A 568 28.58 15.34 -30.23
N SER A 569 28.43 15.67 -31.52
CA SER A 569 28.25 17.06 -31.97
C SER A 569 26.87 17.61 -31.60
N GLY A 570 25.87 16.76 -31.39
CA GLY A 570 24.48 17.18 -31.13
C GLY A 570 23.80 17.82 -32.34
N ASP A 571 24.48 17.81 -33.49
CA ASP A 571 23.99 18.35 -34.75
C ASP A 571 23.20 17.27 -35.49
N PHE A 572 21.90 17.30 -35.25
CA PHE A 572 20.92 16.43 -35.88
C PHE A 572 20.19 17.11 -37.05
N SER A 573 20.71 18.24 -37.56
CA SER A 573 20.01 19.19 -38.44
C SER A 573 19.93 18.79 -39.93
N ASP A 574 20.45 17.63 -40.33
CA ASP A 574 20.48 17.22 -41.75
C ASP A 574 19.12 16.90 -42.41
N LEU A 575 17.97 17.24 -41.80
CA LEU A 575 16.65 16.83 -42.31
C LEU A 575 15.49 17.84 -42.20
N ASN A 576 15.69 19.17 -42.16
CA ASN A 576 14.65 20.09 -42.65
C ASN A 576 15.10 21.53 -42.95
N ASP A 577 14.72 22.00 -44.13
CA ASP A 577 14.98 23.31 -44.74
C ASP A 577 13.97 24.38 -44.27
N SER A 578 13.55 24.34 -43.00
CA SER A 578 12.54 25.26 -42.47
C SER A 578 13.10 26.12 -41.35
N SER A 579 13.33 27.38 -41.71
CA SER A 579 13.64 28.51 -40.85
C SER A 579 12.51 28.80 -39.84
N ASP A 580 12.52 28.13 -38.70
CA ASP A 580 11.77 28.55 -37.51
C ASP A 580 12.74 28.70 -36.34
N GLU A 581 13.01 29.95 -35.95
CA GLU A 581 13.96 30.41 -34.90
C GLU A 581 13.62 29.95 -33.46
N ASN A 582 12.84 28.89 -33.27
CA ASN A 582 12.45 28.37 -31.95
C ASN A 582 12.72 26.87 -31.74
N SER A 583 13.51 26.22 -32.60
CA SER A 583 14.00 24.86 -32.33
C SER A 583 15.03 24.87 -31.19
N LEU A 584 14.88 23.93 -30.27
CA LEU A 584 15.67 23.78 -29.07
C LEU A 584 17.19 23.77 -29.38
N THR A 585 17.94 24.45 -28.52
CA THR A 585 19.41 24.34 -28.35
C THR A 585 19.97 23.00 -28.81
N ASP A 586 21.00 23.02 -29.64
CA ASP A 586 21.81 21.86 -30.07
C ASP A 586 21.83 20.77 -28.99
N PHE A 587 21.38 19.55 -29.32
CA PHE A 587 21.26 18.44 -28.36
C PHE A 587 22.64 17.80 -28.16
N VAL A 588 23.59 18.57 -27.64
CA VAL A 588 24.98 18.17 -27.45
C VAL A 588 25.06 17.12 -26.35
N ILE A 589 25.55 15.92 -26.69
CA ILE A 589 25.70 14.82 -25.74
C ILE A 589 27.12 14.81 -25.19
N LEU A 590 27.26 15.12 -23.90
CA LEU A 590 28.52 15.18 -23.16
C LEU A 590 29.07 13.79 -22.83
N GLY A 591 28.19 12.80 -22.61
CA GLY A 591 28.60 11.46 -22.26
C GLY A 591 27.46 10.46 -22.10
N VAL A 592 27.85 9.19 -21.94
CA VAL A 592 27.01 8.02 -21.75
C VAL A 592 27.35 7.38 -20.41
N VAL A 593 26.33 7.09 -19.61
CA VAL A 593 26.43 6.36 -18.34
C VAL A 593 25.80 4.97 -18.44
N GLU A 594 26.18 4.06 -17.55
CA GLU A 594 25.52 2.75 -17.43
C GLU A 594 24.03 2.92 -17.09
N ASP A 595 23.24 1.93 -17.49
CA ASP A 595 21.82 1.90 -17.15
C ASP A 595 21.62 1.80 -15.63
N PHE A 596 20.85 2.75 -15.07
CA PHE A 596 20.54 2.81 -13.65
C PHE A 596 19.03 2.95 -13.42
N HIS A 597 18.56 2.43 -12.28
CA HIS A 597 17.16 2.41 -11.90
C HIS A 597 16.72 3.75 -11.29
N TYR A 598 16.47 4.74 -12.13
CA TYR A 598 15.95 6.04 -11.67
C TYR A 598 14.48 5.99 -11.17
N ALA A 599 13.71 5.01 -11.64
CA ALA A 599 12.30 4.79 -11.31
C ALA A 599 12.07 3.53 -10.45
N SER A 600 10.80 3.12 -10.27
CA SER A 600 10.45 1.90 -9.54
C SER A 600 10.98 0.65 -10.24
N LEU A 601 11.39 -0.36 -9.47
CA LEU A 601 11.81 -1.69 -10.00
C LEU A 601 10.65 -2.49 -10.64
N HIS A 602 9.45 -1.90 -10.70
CA HIS A 602 8.32 -2.44 -11.44
C HIS A 602 8.38 -2.14 -12.93
N SER A 603 9.04 -1.05 -13.34
CA SER A 603 9.22 -0.68 -14.74
C SER A 603 10.60 -1.12 -15.24
N GLU A 604 10.69 -1.36 -16.55
CA GLU A 604 11.98 -1.53 -17.22
C GLU A 604 12.73 -0.20 -17.30
N ILE A 605 14.02 -0.26 -17.63
CA ILE A 605 14.83 0.95 -17.81
C ILE A 605 14.51 1.54 -19.19
N GLU A 606 14.02 2.77 -19.21
CA GLU A 606 13.67 3.49 -20.45
C GLU A 606 14.85 4.32 -20.97
N SER A 607 14.65 5.00 -22.10
CA SER A 607 15.59 6.01 -22.59
C SER A 607 15.64 7.18 -21.59
N PHE A 608 16.81 7.45 -21.02
CA PHE A 608 16.97 8.45 -19.96
C PHE A 608 18.12 9.43 -20.26
N ALA A 609 17.94 10.70 -19.90
CA ALA A 609 18.99 11.72 -19.98
C ALA A 609 19.01 12.70 -18.81
N TYR A 610 20.20 13.05 -18.30
CA TYR A 610 20.39 14.23 -17.47
C TYR A 610 20.81 15.41 -18.35
N PHE A 611 20.06 16.51 -18.28
CA PHE A 611 20.54 17.79 -18.80
C PHE A 611 21.42 18.45 -17.74
N ILE A 612 22.72 18.47 -18.01
CA ILE A 612 23.71 19.15 -17.20
C ILE A 612 23.65 20.62 -17.56
N ARG A 613 23.31 21.45 -16.58
CA ARG A 613 23.47 22.90 -16.70
C ARG A 613 24.65 23.38 -15.86
N GLY A 614 25.29 24.45 -16.30
CA GLY A 614 26.30 25.14 -15.50
C GLY A 614 25.78 25.47 -14.10
N SER A 615 26.67 25.53 -13.11
CA SER A 615 26.30 25.69 -11.69
C SER A 615 25.45 26.94 -11.43
N GLU A 616 25.54 27.97 -12.28
CA GLU A 616 24.73 29.19 -12.20
C GLU A 616 23.26 29.04 -12.60
N ALA A 617 22.81 27.83 -12.94
CA ALA A 617 21.43 27.57 -13.30
C ALA A 617 20.48 27.83 -12.12
N ARG A 618 19.80 28.98 -12.19
CA ARG A 618 18.70 29.45 -11.32
C ARG A 618 17.48 28.54 -11.36
N ASN A 619 17.61 27.22 -11.27
CA ASN A 619 16.48 26.31 -11.18
C ASN A 619 16.69 25.13 -10.24
N ASN A 620 17.90 24.87 -9.70
CA ASN A 620 18.16 23.71 -8.83
C ASN A 620 17.43 23.82 -7.48
N ARG A 621 16.74 22.76 -7.05
CA ARG A 621 15.89 22.70 -5.84
C ARG A 621 16.42 21.79 -4.74
N TYR A 622 17.39 20.94 -5.06
CA TYR A 622 17.99 20.00 -4.12
C TYR A 622 19.50 20.21 -4.03
N VAL A 623 20.00 20.14 -2.80
CA VAL A 623 21.41 19.92 -2.50
C VAL A 623 21.57 18.48 -2.05
N VAL A 624 22.49 17.76 -2.69
CA VAL A 624 22.77 16.35 -2.48
C VAL A 624 24.16 16.22 -1.88
N ILE A 625 24.24 15.64 -0.70
CA ILE A 625 25.46 15.56 0.09
C ILE A 625 25.79 14.10 0.31
N ARG A 626 26.92 13.64 -0.21
CA ARG A 626 27.51 12.36 0.19
C ARG A 626 28.36 12.59 1.43
N TYR A 627 28.14 11.77 2.45
CA TYR A 627 28.79 11.94 3.74
C TYR A 627 29.42 10.64 4.24
N ASN A 628 30.39 10.77 5.13
CA ASN A 628 30.98 9.64 5.82
C ASN A 628 30.09 9.21 7.00
N GLN A 629 29.63 7.96 7.00
CA GLN A 629 28.72 7.41 8.00
C GLN A 629 29.20 7.59 9.46
N HIS A 630 30.51 7.58 9.69
CA HIS A 630 31.10 7.71 11.03
C HIS A 630 31.04 9.14 11.61
N GLN A 631 30.72 10.15 10.78
CA GLN A 631 30.73 11.57 11.17
C GLN A 631 29.36 12.25 11.00
N LEU A 632 28.28 11.47 10.86
CA LEU A 632 26.92 11.98 10.64
C LEU A 632 26.50 13.11 11.60
N PRO A 633 26.71 13.04 12.94
CA PRO A 633 26.33 14.13 13.84
C PRO A 633 27.06 15.44 13.52
N GLY A 634 28.34 15.37 13.13
CA GLY A 634 29.13 16.54 12.73
C GLY A 634 28.65 17.14 11.41
N VAL A 635 28.29 16.29 10.45
CA VAL A 635 27.75 16.70 9.15
C VAL A 635 26.39 17.38 9.30
N LEU A 636 25.49 16.84 10.13
CA LEU A 636 24.18 17.45 10.38
C LEU A 636 24.32 18.82 11.07
N ASN A 637 25.25 18.95 12.02
CA ASN A 637 25.51 20.24 12.66
C ASN A 637 26.06 21.26 11.66
N ALA A 638 27.03 20.86 10.83
CA ALA A 638 27.59 21.72 9.78
C ALA A 638 26.50 22.17 8.80
N ILE A 639 25.63 21.26 8.35
CA ILE A 639 24.49 21.59 7.49
C ILE A 639 23.60 22.64 8.14
N ASN A 640 23.19 22.44 9.39
CA ASN A 640 22.30 23.37 10.08
C ASN A 640 22.93 24.76 10.25
N THR A 641 24.18 24.84 10.74
CA THR A 641 24.86 26.13 10.95
C THR A 641 25.08 26.89 9.64
N LYS A 642 25.50 26.19 8.58
CA LYS A 642 25.76 26.81 7.27
C LYS A 642 24.46 27.25 6.58
N MET A 643 23.42 26.43 6.67
CA MET A 643 22.09 26.80 6.18
C MET A 643 21.54 28.03 6.88
N GLU A 644 21.63 28.10 8.21
CA GLU A 644 21.14 29.25 8.99
C GLU A 644 21.90 30.54 8.65
N SER A 645 23.21 30.45 8.40
CA SER A 645 24.04 31.59 8.00
C SER A 645 23.67 32.14 6.61
N ILE A 646 23.34 31.27 5.65
CA ILE A 646 23.09 31.65 4.25
C ILE A 646 21.60 32.01 4.02
N TYR A 647 20.72 31.29 4.73
CA TYR A 647 19.26 31.36 4.65
C TYR A 647 18.66 31.58 6.05
N PRO A 648 18.84 32.78 6.65
CA PRO A 648 18.29 33.07 7.98
C PRO A 648 16.76 32.94 7.98
N GLY A 649 16.22 32.26 8.99
CA GLY A 649 14.78 32.01 9.14
C GLY A 649 14.22 30.83 8.33
N HIS A 650 15.04 30.12 7.53
CA HIS A 650 14.62 28.89 6.85
C HIS A 650 14.82 27.66 7.74
N THR A 651 13.78 26.83 7.83
CA THR A 651 13.85 25.55 8.56
C THR A 651 14.50 24.51 7.67
N VAL A 652 15.63 23.94 8.08
CA VAL A 652 16.32 22.89 7.32
C VAL A 652 15.51 21.61 7.33
N LYS A 653 14.92 21.26 6.18
CA LYS A 653 14.30 19.96 5.93
C LYS A 653 15.29 19.09 5.16
N TYR A 654 15.94 18.16 5.85
CA TYR A 654 16.80 17.15 5.24
C TYR A 654 16.09 15.79 5.20
N ALA A 655 16.44 14.97 4.22
CA ALA A 655 15.99 13.59 4.10
C ALA A 655 17.14 12.69 3.65
N PHE A 656 17.11 11.42 4.03
CA PHE A 656 18.06 10.44 3.51
C PHE A 656 17.53 9.85 2.20
N LEU A 657 18.38 9.75 1.19
CA LEU A 657 17.97 9.26 -0.13
C LEU A 657 17.46 7.80 -0.07
N ASN A 658 18.12 6.95 0.72
CA ASN A 658 17.67 5.58 0.94
C ASN A 658 16.25 5.52 1.53
N ASP A 659 15.96 6.33 2.55
CA ASP A 659 14.62 6.36 3.17
C ASP A 659 13.55 6.85 2.19
N GLN A 660 13.88 7.80 1.32
CA GLN A 660 12.98 8.26 0.25
C GLN A 660 12.67 7.15 -0.74
N ILE A 661 13.67 6.37 -1.17
CA ILE A 661 13.47 5.24 -2.09
C ILE A 661 12.69 4.12 -1.40
N GLU A 662 13.04 3.77 -0.15
CA GLU A 662 12.35 2.74 0.62
C GLU A 662 10.88 3.10 0.87
N SER A 663 10.55 4.37 1.05
CA SER A 663 9.17 4.83 1.25
C SER A 663 8.26 4.51 0.06
N ARG A 664 8.81 4.37 -1.16
CA ARG A 664 8.07 3.95 -2.36
C ARG A 664 7.61 2.49 -2.31
N TYR A 665 8.29 1.65 -1.54
CA TYR A 665 7.93 0.24 -1.32
C TYR A 665 7.22 0.01 0.01
N ALA A 666 6.79 1.09 0.69
CA ALA A 666 6.11 0.98 1.99
C ALA A 666 4.83 0.13 1.90
N SER A 667 4.09 0.21 0.79
CA SER A 667 2.86 -0.56 0.60
C SER A 667 3.12 -2.06 0.49
N GLU A 668 4.22 -2.44 -0.15
CA GLU A 668 4.66 -3.82 -0.31
C GLU A 668 5.30 -4.36 0.98
N LYS A 669 6.06 -3.54 1.71
CA LYS A 669 6.59 -3.86 3.05
C LYS A 669 5.45 -4.11 4.04
N LEU A 670 4.41 -3.27 4.02
CA LEU A 670 3.19 -3.45 4.83
C LEU A 670 2.54 -4.81 4.51
N LEU A 671 2.34 -5.10 3.22
CA LEU A 671 1.77 -6.39 2.78
C LEU A 671 2.62 -7.59 3.23
N LEU A 672 3.95 -7.51 3.09
CA LEU A 672 4.87 -8.56 3.53
C LEU A 672 4.77 -8.80 5.03
N ASN A 673 4.79 -7.73 5.83
CA ASN A 673 4.69 -7.82 7.28
C ASN A 673 3.37 -8.46 7.73
N LEU A 674 2.25 -8.06 7.10
CA LEU A 674 0.94 -8.64 7.37
C LEU A 674 0.89 -10.13 7.01
N ILE A 675 1.30 -10.50 5.79
CA ILE A 675 1.29 -11.90 5.33
C ILE A 675 2.15 -12.78 6.23
N ASN A 676 3.30 -12.30 6.69
CA ASN A 676 4.19 -13.06 7.59
C ASN A 676 3.53 -13.36 8.92
N ILE A 677 2.98 -12.35 9.59
CA ILE A 677 2.32 -12.52 10.88
C ILE A 677 1.07 -13.39 10.74
N PHE A 678 0.30 -13.18 9.68
CA PHE A 678 -0.91 -13.94 9.39
C PHE A 678 -0.61 -15.39 9.04
N SER A 679 0.49 -15.69 8.36
CA SER A 679 0.96 -17.06 8.14
C SER A 679 1.35 -17.74 9.44
N ILE A 680 2.08 -17.04 10.31
CA ILE A 680 2.43 -17.55 11.65
C ILE A 680 1.17 -17.84 12.47
N LEU A 681 0.20 -16.91 12.47
CA LEU A 681 -1.07 -17.09 13.17
C LEU A 681 -1.92 -18.22 12.57
N ALA A 682 -1.92 -18.39 11.25
CA ALA A 682 -2.60 -19.50 10.59
C ALA A 682 -2.02 -20.85 11.00
N ILE A 683 -0.68 -20.97 11.03
CA ILE A 683 0.01 -22.17 11.54
C ILE A 683 -0.35 -22.40 13.00
N PHE A 684 -0.33 -21.35 13.83
CA PHE A 684 -0.66 -21.44 15.25
C PHE A 684 -2.10 -21.93 15.49
N VAL A 685 -3.09 -21.30 14.84
CA VAL A 685 -4.51 -21.70 14.92
C VAL A 685 -4.70 -23.13 14.40
N ALA A 686 -3.97 -23.52 13.36
CA ALA A 686 -4.06 -24.88 12.83
C ALA A 686 -3.50 -25.93 13.79
N CYS A 687 -2.38 -25.62 14.46
CA CYS A 687 -1.76 -26.47 15.45
C CYS A 687 -2.63 -26.65 16.70
N LEU A 688 -3.33 -25.60 17.13
CA LEU A 688 -4.35 -25.70 18.19
C LEU A 688 -5.42 -26.74 17.84
N GLY A 689 -5.85 -26.79 16.57
CA GLY A 689 -6.81 -27.77 16.09
C GLY A 689 -6.29 -29.20 16.08
N LEU A 690 -5.07 -29.40 15.58
CA LEU A 690 -4.42 -30.71 15.66
C LEU A 690 -4.23 -31.17 17.11
N MET A 691 -3.87 -30.25 18.00
CA MET A 691 -3.66 -30.57 19.41
C MET A 691 -4.94 -31.11 20.03
N GLY A 692 -6.08 -30.43 19.90
CA GLY A 692 -7.32 -30.96 20.48
C GLY A 692 -7.85 -32.20 19.74
N LEU A 693 -7.63 -32.35 18.43
CA LEU A 693 -7.92 -33.61 17.75
C LEU A 693 -7.06 -34.76 18.30
N SER A 694 -5.77 -34.53 18.56
CA SER A 694 -4.85 -35.50 19.16
C SER A 694 -5.26 -35.87 20.59
N ILE A 695 -5.66 -34.89 21.41
CA ILE A 695 -6.23 -35.13 22.76
C ILE A 695 -7.42 -36.08 22.65
N PHE A 696 -8.35 -35.78 21.73
CA PHE A 696 -9.56 -36.58 21.55
C PHE A 696 -9.28 -38.01 21.09
N ILE A 697 -8.40 -38.18 20.10
CA ILE A 697 -8.00 -39.52 19.61
C ILE A 697 -7.34 -40.31 20.75
N SER A 698 -6.47 -39.65 21.53
CA SER A 698 -5.80 -40.28 22.67
C SER A 698 -6.77 -40.68 23.78
N GLU A 699 -7.82 -39.88 24.05
CA GLU A 699 -8.86 -40.23 25.03
C GLU A 699 -9.67 -41.44 24.56
N LYS A 700 -10.03 -41.51 23.27
CA LYS A 700 -10.79 -42.64 22.71
C LYS A 700 -9.98 -43.93 22.56
N ARG A 701 -8.66 -43.83 22.32
CA ARG A 701 -7.75 -44.98 22.22
C ARG A 701 -7.07 -45.32 23.55
N SER A 702 -7.50 -44.76 24.67
CA SER A 702 -6.90 -44.97 26.01
C SER A 702 -6.82 -46.44 26.42
N LYS A 703 -7.89 -47.23 26.21
CA LYS A 703 -7.92 -48.68 26.48
C LYS A 703 -6.94 -49.47 25.63
N GLU A 704 -6.90 -49.18 24.33
CA GLU A 704 -5.95 -49.80 23.39
C GLU A 704 -4.51 -49.48 23.78
N ILE A 705 -4.23 -48.22 24.14
CA ILE A 705 -2.93 -47.75 24.63
C ILE A 705 -2.55 -48.47 25.93
N GLY A 706 -3.50 -48.63 26.86
CA GLY A 706 -3.31 -49.34 28.14
C GLY A 706 -2.95 -50.82 27.94
N ILE A 707 -3.73 -51.53 27.12
CA ILE A 707 -3.50 -52.95 26.80
C ILE A 707 -2.12 -53.13 26.15
N ARG A 708 -1.76 -52.27 25.18
CA ARG A 708 -0.46 -52.35 24.51
C ARG A 708 0.71 -52.10 25.45
N LYS A 709 0.60 -51.13 26.37
CA LYS A 709 1.65 -50.90 27.39
C LYS A 709 1.81 -52.09 28.33
N VAL A 710 0.71 -52.69 28.77
CA VAL A 710 0.73 -53.91 29.60
C VAL A 710 1.39 -55.07 28.84
N ASN A 711 1.17 -55.14 27.52
CA ASN A 711 1.81 -56.11 26.64
C ASN A 711 3.26 -55.74 26.23
N GLY A 712 3.89 -54.74 26.87
CA GLY A 712 5.30 -54.39 26.66
C GLY A 712 5.60 -53.39 25.55
N ALA A 713 4.59 -52.77 24.94
CA ALA A 713 4.82 -51.76 23.89
C ALA A 713 5.55 -50.53 24.44
N LYS A 714 6.57 -50.06 23.71
CA LYS A 714 7.32 -48.87 24.08
C LYS A 714 6.48 -47.61 23.86
N VAL A 715 6.73 -46.55 24.64
CA VAL A 715 6.08 -45.24 24.47
C VAL A 715 6.29 -44.69 23.05
N SER A 716 7.44 -44.96 22.42
CA SER A 716 7.75 -44.59 21.04
C SER A 716 6.85 -45.28 20.00
N GLU A 717 6.51 -46.55 20.20
CA GLU A 717 5.63 -47.31 19.28
C GLU A 717 4.21 -46.75 19.30
N ILE A 718 3.74 -46.36 20.49
CA ILE A 718 2.44 -45.72 20.69
C ILE A 718 2.42 -44.32 20.07
N LEU A 719 3.51 -43.57 20.21
CA LEU A 719 3.71 -42.26 19.57
C LEU A 719 3.65 -42.37 18.04
N ILE A 720 4.42 -43.28 17.44
CA ILE A 720 4.46 -43.49 15.98
C ILE A 720 3.06 -43.86 15.45
N LEU A 721 2.34 -44.73 16.14
CA LEU A 721 1.00 -45.14 15.73
C LEU A 721 0.02 -43.96 15.65
N LEU A 722 0.04 -43.08 16.66
CA LEU A 722 -0.87 -41.93 16.72
C LEU A 722 -0.47 -40.82 15.74
N VAL A 723 0.82 -40.58 15.56
CA VAL A 723 1.36 -39.55 14.67
C VAL A 723 1.19 -39.94 13.20
N ARG A 724 1.38 -41.22 12.84
CA ARG A 724 1.28 -41.72 11.46
C ARG A 724 -0.06 -41.41 10.80
N ASP A 725 -1.15 -41.57 11.54
CA ASP A 725 -2.50 -41.29 11.03
C ASP A 725 -2.68 -39.81 10.65
N ILE A 726 -2.06 -38.89 11.39
CA ILE A 726 -2.13 -37.44 11.13
C ILE A 726 -1.17 -37.04 10.00
N LEU A 727 0.08 -37.53 10.03
CA LEU A 727 1.10 -37.20 9.02
C LEU A 727 0.68 -37.59 7.61
N LYS A 728 -0.03 -38.72 7.44
CA LYS A 728 -0.55 -39.14 6.13
C LYS A 728 -1.43 -38.06 5.50
N TRP A 729 -2.30 -37.43 6.27
CA TRP A 729 -3.21 -36.40 5.77
C TRP A 729 -2.51 -35.08 5.50
N VAL A 730 -1.54 -34.71 6.34
CA VAL A 730 -0.71 -33.53 6.12
C VAL A 730 0.12 -33.69 4.84
N PHE A 731 0.67 -34.88 4.57
CA PHE A 731 1.43 -35.15 3.35
C PHE A 731 0.58 -34.98 2.08
N ILE A 732 -0.66 -35.49 2.09
CA ILE A 732 -1.62 -35.29 0.99
C ILE A 732 -1.92 -33.79 0.81
N ALA A 733 -2.09 -33.05 1.91
CA ALA A 733 -2.31 -31.62 1.86
C ALA A 733 -1.12 -30.85 1.25
N ILE A 734 0.12 -31.22 1.59
CA ILE A 734 1.34 -30.61 0.99
C ILE A 734 1.39 -30.85 -0.52
N PHE A 735 1.06 -32.06 -0.97
CA PHE A 735 1.04 -32.39 -2.40
C PHE A 735 0.04 -31.54 -3.19
N ILE A 736 -1.12 -31.21 -2.60
CA ILE A 736 -2.14 -30.37 -3.24
C ILE A 736 -1.81 -28.87 -3.09
N ALA A 737 -1.28 -28.47 -1.93
CA ALA A 737 -0.94 -27.07 -1.64
C ALA A 737 0.19 -26.55 -2.51
N THR A 738 1.18 -27.40 -2.83
CA THR A 738 2.36 -27.01 -3.63
C THR A 738 1.98 -26.42 -5.00
N PRO A 739 1.23 -27.11 -5.89
CA PRO A 739 0.84 -26.53 -7.18
C PRO A 739 -0.10 -25.33 -7.04
N LEU A 740 -0.97 -25.33 -6.03
CA LEU A 740 -1.89 -24.23 -5.77
C LEU A 740 -1.12 -22.95 -5.41
N SER A 741 -0.15 -23.06 -4.50
CA SER A 741 0.72 -21.95 -4.07
C SER A 741 1.57 -21.44 -5.22
N TRP A 742 2.13 -22.35 -6.00
CA TRP A 742 2.95 -22.01 -7.16
C TRP A 742 2.15 -21.20 -8.19
N TYR A 743 0.90 -21.59 -8.47
CA TYR A 743 0.01 -20.89 -9.39
C TYR A 743 -0.29 -19.45 -8.93
N PHE A 744 -0.72 -19.27 -7.68
CA PHE A 744 -1.04 -17.94 -7.16
C PHE A 744 0.20 -17.04 -7.06
N SER A 745 1.34 -17.60 -6.62
CA SER A 745 2.59 -16.84 -6.52
C SER A 745 3.10 -16.41 -7.90
N ARG A 746 2.96 -17.26 -8.92
CA ARG A 746 3.32 -16.89 -10.31
C ARG A 746 2.52 -15.69 -10.78
N ARG A 747 1.19 -15.72 -10.60
CA ARG A 747 0.30 -14.64 -11.01
C ARG A 747 0.60 -13.32 -10.28
N TRP A 748 1.08 -13.39 -9.04
CA TRP A 748 1.54 -12.21 -8.32
C TRP A 748 2.90 -11.69 -8.82
N LEU A 749 3.85 -12.58 -9.10
CA LEU A 749 5.17 -12.23 -9.65
C LEU A 749 5.11 -11.64 -11.07
N GLU A 750 4.03 -11.88 -11.81
CA GLU A 750 3.78 -11.23 -13.12
C GLU A 750 3.63 -9.72 -13.01
N GLY A 751 3.37 -9.17 -11.83
CA GLY A 751 3.31 -7.72 -11.60
C GLY A 751 4.67 -7.02 -11.50
N PHE A 752 5.80 -7.73 -11.60
CA PHE A 752 7.15 -7.18 -11.49
C PHE A 752 7.93 -7.43 -12.78
N ALA A 753 8.53 -6.38 -13.36
CA ALA A 753 9.50 -6.52 -14.46
C ALA A 753 10.72 -7.34 -14.01
N TYR A 754 11.26 -7.01 -12.84
CA TYR A 754 12.37 -7.75 -12.23
C TYR A 754 11.87 -8.68 -11.14
N ARG A 755 11.80 -9.98 -11.47
CA ARG A 755 11.24 -11.01 -10.61
C ARG A 755 12.21 -12.15 -10.35
N THR A 756 12.09 -12.73 -9.16
CA THR A 756 12.77 -13.97 -8.80
C THR A 756 12.17 -15.17 -9.54
N GLU A 757 13.00 -16.16 -9.85
CA GLU A 757 12.51 -17.43 -10.40
C GLU A 757 11.58 -18.13 -9.41
N ASN A 758 10.42 -18.57 -9.90
CA ASN A 758 9.42 -19.26 -9.08
C ASN A 758 9.80 -20.74 -8.90
N THR A 759 10.70 -21.00 -7.96
CA THR A 759 11.21 -22.34 -7.66
C THR A 759 10.26 -23.14 -6.77
N TRP A 760 9.86 -24.34 -7.20
CA TRP A 760 8.87 -25.18 -6.52
C TRP A 760 9.28 -25.67 -5.12
N TRP A 761 10.58 -25.77 -4.83
CA TRP A 761 11.08 -26.30 -3.55
C TRP A 761 10.71 -25.42 -2.35
N ILE A 762 10.44 -24.12 -2.55
CA ILE A 762 10.02 -23.21 -1.47
C ILE A 762 8.70 -23.67 -0.85
N TYR A 763 7.74 -24.08 -1.67
CA TYR A 763 6.43 -24.53 -1.19
C TYR A 763 6.54 -25.88 -0.47
N VAL A 764 7.47 -26.72 -0.90
CA VAL A 764 7.79 -27.98 -0.20
C VAL A 764 8.46 -27.67 1.14
N LEU A 765 9.38 -26.71 1.21
CA LEU A 765 9.98 -26.26 2.46
C LEU A 765 8.91 -25.72 3.43
N ALA A 766 7.98 -24.90 2.95
CA ALA A 766 6.85 -24.43 3.74
C ALA A 766 6.00 -25.59 4.28
N GLY A 767 5.73 -26.60 3.43
CA GLY A 767 5.06 -27.83 3.82
C GLY A 767 5.82 -28.62 4.91
N LEU A 768 7.14 -28.76 4.77
CA LEU A 768 8.01 -29.43 5.74
C LEU A 768 8.07 -28.69 7.07
N LEU A 769 8.10 -27.35 7.06
CA LEU A 769 8.04 -26.54 8.28
C LEU A 769 6.68 -26.69 8.97
N ALA A 770 5.58 -26.61 8.22
CA ALA A 770 4.25 -26.86 8.78
C ALA A 770 4.12 -28.28 9.36
N LEU A 771 4.72 -29.28 8.69
CA LEU A 771 4.80 -30.65 9.17
C LEU A 771 5.61 -30.75 10.45
N ALA A 772 6.76 -30.06 10.55
CA ALA A 772 7.60 -30.06 11.74
C ALA A 772 6.86 -29.48 12.95
N VAL A 773 6.17 -28.34 12.78
CA VAL A 773 5.38 -27.72 13.86
C VAL A 773 4.21 -28.64 14.26
N ALA A 774 3.51 -29.24 13.30
CA ALA A 774 2.47 -30.23 13.55
C ALA A 774 3.00 -31.46 14.31
N LEU A 775 4.18 -31.94 13.95
CA LEU A 775 4.81 -33.09 14.59
C LEU A 775 5.21 -32.78 16.02
N ILE A 776 5.80 -31.61 16.29
CA ILE A 776 6.16 -31.16 17.64
C ILE A 776 4.91 -31.08 18.52
N THR A 777 3.85 -30.45 18.02
CA THR A 777 2.61 -30.23 18.80
C THR A 777 1.87 -31.53 19.10
N VAL A 778 1.71 -32.41 18.11
CA VAL A 778 1.07 -33.72 18.30
C VAL A 778 1.94 -34.64 19.17
N SER A 779 3.26 -34.65 18.97
CA SER A 779 4.16 -35.52 19.74
C SER A 779 4.21 -35.12 21.20
N TRP A 780 4.29 -33.82 21.51
CA TRP A 780 4.25 -33.30 22.88
C TRP A 780 2.98 -33.76 23.61
N GLN A 781 1.83 -33.60 22.95
CA GLN A 781 0.54 -33.97 23.54
C GLN A 781 0.40 -35.48 23.70
N THR A 782 0.81 -36.23 22.68
CA THR A 782 0.76 -37.69 22.70
C THR A 782 1.69 -38.27 23.77
N PHE A 783 2.87 -37.70 23.95
CA PHE A 783 3.82 -38.09 24.98
C PHE A 783 3.23 -37.88 26.39
N LYS A 784 2.58 -36.75 26.62
CA LYS A 784 1.89 -36.45 27.88
C LYS A 784 0.80 -37.49 28.18
N SER A 785 0.01 -37.89 27.18
CA SER A 785 -1.01 -38.94 27.34
C SER A 785 -0.41 -40.33 27.53
N ALA A 786 0.66 -40.65 26.80
CA ALA A 786 1.34 -41.94 26.88
C ALA A 786 2.10 -42.15 28.20
N ARG A 787 2.34 -41.11 29.01
CA ARG A 787 2.87 -41.24 30.38
C ARG A 787 1.83 -41.50 31.46
N LYS A 788 0.52 -41.43 31.16
CA LYS A 788 -0.52 -41.76 32.14
C LYS A 788 -0.43 -43.23 32.58
N ASN A 789 -0.63 -43.45 33.88
CA ASN A 789 -0.53 -44.77 34.49
C ASN A 789 -1.57 -45.72 33.87
N PRO A 790 -1.16 -46.89 33.33
CA PRO A 790 -2.10 -47.87 32.77
C PRO A 790 -3.13 -48.35 33.80
N VAL A 791 -2.80 -48.36 35.09
CA VAL A 791 -3.73 -48.73 36.18
C VAL A 791 -4.89 -47.74 36.27
N GLU A 792 -4.65 -46.44 36.13
CA GLU A 792 -5.74 -45.45 36.06
C GLU A 792 -6.56 -45.59 34.78
N SER A 793 -5.90 -45.96 33.68
CA SER A 793 -6.53 -46.09 32.36
C SER A 793 -7.47 -47.30 32.26
N LEU A 794 -7.24 -48.33 33.07
CA LEU A 794 -8.04 -49.57 33.13
C LEU A 794 -9.06 -49.57 34.28
N ARG A 795 -8.88 -48.71 35.30
CA ARG A 795 -9.75 -48.64 36.50
C ARG A 795 -10.90 -47.63 36.37
N PHE A 796 -10.85 -46.71 35.41
CA PHE A 796 -11.97 -45.82 35.08
C PHE A 796 -13.00 -46.53 34.18
N GLU A 797 -13.59 -47.60 34.70
CA GLU A 797 -14.95 -48.09 34.45
C GLU A 797 -15.30 -49.13 35.51
#